data_AF-A0A7X4BPA6-F1
#
_entry.id   AF-A0A7X4BPA6-F1
#
_cell.length_a   1.000
_cell.length_b   1.000
_cell.length_c   1.000
_cell.angle_alpha   90.00
_cell.angle_beta   90.00
_cell.angle_gamma   90.00
#
_symmetry.space_group_name_H-M   'P 1'
#
loop_
_entity.id
_entity.type
_entity.pdbx_description
1 polymer ?
#
loop_
_entity_poly.entity_id
_entity_poly.type
_entity_poly.pdbx_seq_one_letter_code
_entity_poly.pdbx_strand_id
1 'polypeptide(L)'
;MKPYFPFGGRQMKENDSALIQRTLEGDENAFTALVNKYQRWVHTLVWRKIGDFHIAEEITQDVFLKVYKKLSTLKPPENFPGWLYVIATRHCMTWLRKKRQPTTSLDAMPTAELEALCYDRYETARDEDVSLEHQRELVKRLLQKLPESERTVVTLYYLAEMTSEEISTFLGVSPNTIRSRLRRARKRLEKQEHLLHEVPGIFQLLPTLTEKVIQEITRIKPTTPSVSKPWVPWTLSFSATLLVILMMGFGPRTLSRFQQPYNVNATSEMTIELIDASVVLDVNRKPDVKNRFGNTDVDGRGKGRVPSVDTGLLTAAQADTTTVPKTEEPQWVPAKGPGGVSRPGLFVASDRTLYLIAKTGLYRLTEEADTWKLMNAAGPSRQFDPIMAERGDILYLLTSDDLLSSTDRGKTWKVLGARPKGRPVALAVTDAPRKRGPQDVDVTLYLILRTAVFRSEDGGKQWVPIGEGLQTHLTPAADTVDFRIHDAVAVDNILFAGTNHVLFIGTSRGFFRFTGDWEEVTLPTPHGINSLAVTEDRLYVTTISSQPDTPHCALFYSTDFGDSWNDITPNTDKYLFKLIGTVRVVPVGDTLMVIGPGGVLRSYDRGETWTDPGRDLQHAFTGGFLPVVALDENNFYKSELAGVTRSTDGGHSWHPFMTGLASADVQSLIVGKNRLYAVTGGKIATSSDGGESWETVNVYGGGKLLIPRIGTIDETLYVSSIAGNRTQLFHLPVKGNALVPVQDIPDFDQDNLYIEWKKRLREARETNVKVRETEKLWRESLPLIAKEDITNGGFTLAGETVFMEHRRKLFRWRPGETAWHHTGLEDDGELPPIDSKGFTLAASGDTIYAGKREGNLFRSLDGGDTWNDITENLAFPFGYFEEIVFAGSTVYISTDIGVMRSLDGAVWQALTDTDGKAFLVDWIAPNGATLYGVSGSGVYQVSTQTDTWRQIAPEMPYTATSLAVDGNTLYVGTEHNGIFRFQRDN
;
A
#
# COMPACT_ATOMS: atom_id res chain seq x y z
N MET A 1 -37.98 -26.29 13.20
CA MET A 1 -37.65 -27.22 12.10
C MET A 1 -36.28 -26.85 11.52
N LYS A 2 -35.59 -27.78 10.85
CA LYS A 2 -34.33 -27.54 10.10
C LYS A 2 -34.42 -28.20 8.71
N PRO A 3 -34.13 -27.49 7.61
CA PRO A 3 -33.43 -28.05 6.44
C PRO A 3 -31.89 -27.91 6.64
N TYR A 4 -30.98 -28.79 6.23
CA TYR A 4 -30.99 -30.00 5.40
C TYR A 4 -30.94 -29.81 3.87
N PHE A 5 -29.71 -29.75 3.33
CA PHE A 5 -29.26 -30.29 2.02
C PHE A 5 -27.71 -30.42 2.05
N PRO A 6 -27.04 -31.19 1.16
CA PRO A 6 -26.22 -32.28 1.71
C PRO A 6 -24.77 -32.37 1.17
N PHE A 7 -23.80 -32.20 2.08
CA PHE A 7 -22.53 -32.94 2.01
C PHE A 7 -22.19 -33.54 3.38
N GLY A 8 -23.10 -34.40 3.86
CA GLY A 8 -22.96 -35.17 5.11
C GLY A 8 -21.92 -36.30 5.06
N GLY A 9 -20.84 -36.12 4.31
CA GLY A 9 -19.70 -37.04 4.27
C GLY A 9 -18.92 -36.95 5.57
N ARG A 10 -19.28 -37.78 6.57
CA ARG A 10 -18.61 -37.85 7.87
C ARG A 10 -17.24 -38.53 7.74
N GLN A 11 -16.30 -37.91 7.02
CA GLN A 11 -14.90 -38.24 7.16
C GLN A 11 -14.52 -38.05 8.63
N MET A 12 -14.18 -39.17 9.28
CA MET A 12 -13.29 -39.10 10.44
C MET A 12 -12.01 -38.38 9.97
N LYS A 13 -11.40 -37.56 10.83
CA LYS A 13 -9.99 -37.20 10.61
C LYS A 13 -9.21 -38.51 10.66
N GLU A 14 -8.94 -39.10 9.49
CA GLU A 14 -8.16 -40.33 9.42
C GLU A 14 -6.80 -40.04 10.06
N ASN A 15 -6.47 -40.85 11.08
CA ASN A 15 -5.22 -40.71 11.79
C ASN A 15 -4.08 -40.98 10.80
N ASP A 16 -2.97 -40.22 10.89
CA ASP A 16 -1.85 -40.37 9.95
C ASP A 16 -1.34 -41.81 9.93
N SER A 17 -1.31 -42.49 11.08
CA SER A 17 -0.98 -43.91 11.20
C SER A 17 -1.84 -44.83 10.32
N ALA A 18 -3.12 -44.50 10.10
CA ALA A 18 -4.04 -45.29 9.26
C ALA A 18 -3.84 -44.99 7.77
N LEU A 19 -3.65 -43.73 7.39
CA LEU A 19 -3.30 -43.35 6.00
C LEU A 19 -1.94 -43.93 5.58
N ILE A 20 -0.98 -43.93 6.51
CA ILE A 20 0.35 -44.53 6.32
C ILE A 20 0.23 -46.06 6.15
N GLN A 21 -0.56 -46.73 6.98
CA GLN A 21 -0.79 -48.17 6.83
C GLN A 21 -1.44 -48.50 5.47
N ARG A 22 -2.52 -47.81 5.09
CA ARG A 22 -3.19 -47.99 3.80
C ARG A 22 -2.25 -47.72 2.61
N THR A 23 -1.39 -46.71 2.72
CA THR A 23 -0.35 -46.44 1.69
C THR A 23 0.62 -47.62 1.56
N LEU A 24 1.04 -48.22 2.67
CA LEU A 24 1.94 -49.39 2.68
C LEU A 24 1.25 -50.68 2.19
N GLU A 25 -0.09 -50.73 2.27
CA GLU A 25 -0.94 -51.78 1.70
C GLU A 25 -1.24 -51.56 0.20
N GLY A 26 -0.85 -50.40 -0.37
CA GLY A 26 -0.95 -50.09 -1.81
C GLY A 26 -2.04 -49.10 -2.19
N ASP A 27 -2.73 -48.47 -1.24
CA ASP A 27 -3.77 -47.47 -1.51
C ASP A 27 -3.16 -46.10 -1.84
N GLU A 28 -3.04 -45.79 -3.13
CA GLU A 28 -2.54 -44.51 -3.63
C GLU A 28 -3.38 -43.31 -3.14
N ASN A 29 -4.69 -43.49 -2.92
CA ASN A 29 -5.56 -42.42 -2.41
C ASN A 29 -5.24 -42.05 -0.96
N ALA A 30 -4.79 -43.02 -0.15
CA ALA A 30 -4.32 -42.76 1.20
C ALA A 30 -3.02 -41.94 1.19
N PHE A 31 -2.16 -42.11 0.18
CA PHE A 31 -1.01 -41.23 0.00
C PHE A 31 -1.41 -39.85 -0.53
N THR A 32 -2.35 -39.76 -1.47
CA THR A 32 -2.93 -38.49 -1.93
C THR A 32 -3.48 -37.66 -0.76
N ALA A 33 -4.13 -38.29 0.22
CA ALA A 33 -4.59 -37.62 1.43
C ALA A 33 -3.42 -37.10 2.31
N LEU A 34 -2.32 -37.85 2.43
CA LEU A 34 -1.11 -37.38 3.12
C LEU A 34 -0.42 -36.22 2.39
N VAL A 35 -0.31 -36.27 1.06
CA VAL A 35 0.22 -35.15 0.25
C VAL A 35 -0.64 -33.92 0.46
N ASN A 36 -1.96 -34.02 0.24
CA ASN A 36 -2.90 -32.91 0.40
C ASN A 36 -2.83 -32.26 1.79
N LYS A 37 -2.71 -33.06 2.85
CA LYS A 37 -2.63 -32.58 4.24
C LYS A 37 -1.33 -31.83 4.55
N TYR A 38 -0.19 -32.25 3.98
CA TYR A 38 1.13 -31.74 4.38
C TYR A 38 1.84 -30.86 3.35
N GLN A 39 1.36 -30.79 2.09
CA GLN A 39 2.08 -30.11 1.01
C GLN A 39 2.36 -28.63 1.28
N ARG A 40 1.37 -27.89 1.81
CA ARG A 40 1.55 -26.46 2.15
C ARG A 40 2.63 -26.25 3.22
N TRP A 41 2.67 -27.11 4.24
CA TRP A 41 3.64 -27.04 5.34
C TRP A 41 5.07 -27.34 4.86
N VAL A 42 5.22 -28.35 3.99
CA VAL A 42 6.51 -28.68 3.36
C VAL A 42 6.97 -27.57 2.43
N HIS A 43 6.11 -27.08 1.53
CA HIS A 43 6.46 -26.01 0.58
C HIS A 43 6.92 -24.74 1.29
N THR A 44 6.15 -24.30 2.29
CA THR A 44 6.48 -23.13 3.13
C THR A 44 7.83 -23.29 3.84
N LEU A 45 8.14 -24.50 4.35
CA LEU A 45 9.42 -24.81 4.98
C LEU A 45 10.59 -24.81 3.99
N VAL A 46 10.39 -25.33 2.78
CA VAL A 46 11.39 -25.38 1.70
C VAL A 46 11.67 -23.97 1.19
N TRP A 47 10.64 -23.19 0.86
CA TRP A 47 10.77 -21.79 0.42
C TRP A 47 11.60 -20.96 1.40
N ARG A 48 11.29 -21.04 2.70
CA ARG A 48 12.05 -20.39 3.79
C ARG A 48 13.53 -20.82 3.89
N LYS A 49 13.92 -21.95 3.29
CA LYS A 49 15.32 -22.44 3.27
C LYS A 49 16.04 -22.19 1.95
N ILE A 50 15.31 -21.95 0.86
CA ILE A 50 15.86 -21.83 -0.50
C ILE A 50 15.79 -20.39 -1.04
N GLY A 51 14.75 -19.63 -0.68
CA GLY A 51 14.58 -18.22 -1.04
C GLY A 51 13.97 -17.95 -2.43
N ASP A 52 13.58 -19.01 -3.13
CA ASP A 52 13.03 -19.05 -4.49
C ASP A 52 11.74 -19.89 -4.48
N PHE A 53 10.68 -19.44 -5.15
CA PHE A 53 9.35 -20.06 -5.13
C PHE A 53 9.23 -21.29 -6.05
N HIS A 54 9.67 -21.19 -7.30
CA HIS A 54 9.54 -22.30 -8.25
C HIS A 54 10.49 -23.47 -7.91
N ILE A 55 11.71 -23.15 -7.44
CA ILE A 55 12.65 -24.16 -6.94
C ILE A 55 12.10 -24.80 -5.64
N ALA A 56 11.31 -24.07 -4.84
CA ALA A 56 10.64 -24.66 -3.69
C ALA A 56 9.51 -25.63 -4.08
N GLU A 57 8.79 -25.40 -5.18
CA GLU A 57 7.83 -26.35 -5.73
C GLU A 57 8.53 -27.65 -6.16
N GLU A 58 9.59 -27.55 -6.97
CA GLU A 58 10.40 -28.69 -7.45
C GLU A 58 10.93 -29.53 -6.28
N ILE A 59 11.59 -28.90 -5.30
CA ILE A 59 12.13 -29.58 -4.13
C ILE A 59 11.00 -30.18 -3.27
N THR A 60 9.79 -29.60 -3.26
CA THR A 60 8.64 -30.14 -2.52
C THR A 60 8.12 -31.42 -3.17
N GLN A 61 7.98 -31.47 -4.50
CA GLN A 61 7.67 -32.69 -5.24
C GLN A 61 8.71 -33.78 -4.90
N ASP A 62 9.99 -33.42 -4.99
CA ASP A 62 11.12 -34.33 -4.76
C ASP A 62 11.29 -34.72 -3.26
N VAL A 63 10.66 -34.00 -2.32
CA VAL A 63 10.44 -34.45 -0.93
C VAL A 63 9.36 -35.52 -0.87
N PHE A 64 8.17 -35.32 -1.45
CA PHE A 64 7.09 -36.31 -1.37
C PHE A 64 7.43 -37.62 -2.08
N LEU A 65 8.16 -37.57 -3.20
CA LEU A 65 8.70 -38.78 -3.84
C LEU A 65 9.70 -39.53 -2.94
N LYS A 66 10.49 -38.83 -2.13
CA LYS A 66 11.41 -39.46 -1.14
C LYS A 66 10.68 -39.96 0.10
N VAL A 67 9.58 -39.32 0.49
CA VAL A 67 8.67 -39.76 1.56
C VAL A 67 8.01 -41.08 1.17
N TYR A 68 7.38 -41.15 0.00
CA TYR A 68 6.76 -42.37 -0.53
C TYR A 68 7.77 -43.53 -0.57
N LYS A 69 8.92 -43.33 -1.22
CA LYS A 69 10.01 -44.32 -1.33
C LYS A 69 10.63 -44.77 0.01
N LYS A 70 10.33 -44.09 1.13
CA LYS A 70 10.89 -44.41 2.46
C LYS A 70 9.84 -44.63 3.53
N LEU A 71 8.54 -44.61 3.21
CA LEU A 71 7.47 -44.62 4.21
C LEU A 71 7.53 -45.86 5.12
N SER A 72 7.94 -47.00 4.58
CA SER A 72 8.16 -48.26 5.32
C SER A 72 9.28 -48.22 6.36
N THR A 73 10.12 -47.17 6.36
CA THR A 73 11.20 -46.97 7.34
C THR A 73 10.79 -46.10 8.53
N LEU A 74 9.62 -45.46 8.49
CA LEU A 74 9.06 -44.70 9.60
C LEU A 74 8.62 -45.65 10.73
N LYS A 75 9.20 -45.50 11.93
CA LYS A 75 8.75 -46.18 13.14
C LYS A 75 8.92 -45.27 14.37
N PRO A 76 7.91 -45.14 15.24
CA PRO A 76 6.50 -45.47 15.02
C PRO A 76 5.77 -44.44 14.11
N PRO A 77 4.57 -44.74 13.55
CA PRO A 77 3.92 -43.92 12.54
C PRO A 77 3.52 -42.49 12.99
N GLU A 78 3.18 -42.30 14.25
CA GLU A 78 2.80 -41.00 14.84
C GLU A 78 3.90 -39.93 14.74
N ASN A 79 5.16 -40.33 14.52
CA ASN A 79 6.27 -39.41 14.29
C ASN A 79 6.35 -38.87 12.84
N PHE A 80 5.38 -39.17 11.97
CA PHE A 80 5.38 -38.73 10.57
C PHE A 80 5.65 -37.23 10.37
N PRO A 81 5.06 -36.27 11.12
CA PRO A 81 5.30 -34.84 10.90
C PRO A 81 6.75 -34.43 11.11
N GLY A 82 7.38 -34.89 12.21
CA GLY A 82 8.79 -34.62 12.51
C GLY A 82 9.75 -35.35 11.57
N TRP A 83 9.41 -36.57 11.15
CA TRP A 83 10.17 -37.33 10.15
C TRP A 83 10.13 -36.66 8.77
N LEU A 84 8.98 -36.14 8.35
CA LEU A 84 8.78 -35.34 7.15
C LEU A 84 9.62 -34.05 7.19
N TYR A 85 9.58 -33.30 8.30
CA TYR A 85 10.45 -32.13 8.53
C TYR A 85 11.93 -32.45 8.37
N VAL A 86 12.39 -33.61 8.87
CA VAL A 86 13.77 -34.08 8.75
C VAL A 86 14.13 -34.42 7.30
N ILE A 87 13.23 -35.05 6.53
CA ILE A 87 13.46 -35.33 5.09
C ILE A 87 13.55 -34.01 4.31
N ALA A 88 12.60 -33.10 4.48
CA ALA A 88 12.58 -31.81 3.79
C ALA A 88 13.83 -30.98 4.09
N THR A 89 14.19 -30.86 5.38
CA THR A 89 15.38 -30.10 5.80
C THR A 89 16.67 -30.70 5.25
N ARG A 90 16.83 -32.04 5.29
CA ARG A 90 18.00 -32.71 4.71
C ARG A 90 18.07 -32.51 3.19
N HIS A 91 16.95 -32.55 2.49
CA HIS A 91 16.93 -32.36 1.04
C HIS A 91 17.33 -30.93 0.64
N CYS A 92 16.82 -29.90 1.33
CA CYS A 92 17.23 -28.51 1.15
C CYS A 92 18.75 -28.35 1.33
N MET A 93 19.32 -28.95 2.40
CA MET A 93 20.76 -28.94 2.65
C MET A 93 21.57 -29.66 1.55
N THR A 94 21.04 -30.73 0.96
CA THR A 94 21.68 -31.42 -0.17
C THR A 94 21.67 -30.56 -1.44
N TRP A 95 20.56 -29.87 -1.73
CA TRP A 95 20.43 -28.97 -2.87
C TRP A 95 21.38 -27.77 -2.76
N LEU A 96 21.38 -27.08 -1.61
CA LEU A 96 22.28 -25.96 -1.31
C LEU A 96 23.77 -26.33 -1.34
N ARG A 97 24.11 -27.60 -1.09
CA ARG A 97 25.49 -28.11 -1.24
C ARG A 97 25.87 -28.37 -2.69
N LYS A 98 24.93 -28.82 -3.55
CA LYS A 98 25.17 -28.96 -4.99
C LYS A 98 25.39 -27.61 -5.67
N LYS A 99 24.54 -26.61 -5.38
CA LYS A 99 24.67 -25.24 -5.93
C LYS A 99 25.95 -24.49 -5.48
N ARG A 100 26.73 -25.04 -4.56
CA ARG A 100 28.01 -24.48 -4.06
C ARG A 100 29.28 -25.04 -4.70
N GLN A 101 29.18 -25.89 -5.72
CA GLN A 101 30.33 -26.24 -6.56
C GLN A 101 30.39 -25.31 -7.78
N PRO A 102 31.50 -24.58 -8.01
CA PRO A 102 31.66 -23.78 -9.21
C PRO A 102 31.77 -24.73 -10.41
N THR A 103 30.85 -24.60 -11.37
CA THR A 103 30.86 -25.35 -12.62
C THR A 103 30.98 -24.34 -13.77
N THR A 104 31.79 -24.67 -14.77
CA THR A 104 32.29 -23.75 -15.82
C THR A 104 31.20 -23.14 -16.71
N SER A 105 31.50 -21.99 -17.33
CA SER A 105 30.68 -21.37 -18.39
C SER A 105 30.35 -22.35 -19.52
N LEU A 106 29.18 -22.15 -20.14
CA LEU A 106 28.72 -22.83 -21.35
C LEU A 106 27.99 -21.85 -22.27
N ASP A 107 28.75 -21.03 -22.98
CA ASP A 107 28.29 -20.21 -24.11
C ASP A 107 27.89 -21.10 -25.31
N ALA A 108 26.63 -21.55 -25.39
CA ALA A 108 26.14 -22.34 -26.53
C ALA A 108 24.59 -22.42 -26.69
N MET A 109 23.87 -21.30 -26.81
CA MET A 109 22.51 -21.28 -27.40
C MET A 109 22.29 -20.02 -28.25
N PRO A 110 21.70 -20.12 -29.47
CA PRO A 110 21.33 -18.94 -30.25
C PRO A 110 20.20 -18.14 -29.59
N THR A 111 20.37 -16.82 -29.47
CA THR A 111 19.43 -15.95 -28.76
C THR A 111 18.00 -16.02 -29.29
N ALA A 112 17.79 -16.15 -30.60
CA ALA A 112 16.45 -16.16 -31.20
C ALA A 112 15.53 -17.30 -30.73
N GLU A 113 16.07 -18.49 -30.41
CA GLU A 113 15.26 -19.59 -29.85
C GLU A 113 15.02 -19.42 -28.34
N LEU A 114 15.96 -18.77 -27.63
CA LEU A 114 15.79 -18.39 -26.23
C LEU A 114 14.72 -17.29 -26.09
N GLU A 115 14.76 -16.28 -26.96
CA GLU A 115 13.80 -15.18 -27.05
C GLU A 115 12.39 -15.70 -27.32
N ALA A 116 12.22 -16.67 -28.24
CA ALA A 116 10.92 -17.29 -28.49
C ALA A 116 10.36 -18.04 -27.26
N LEU A 117 11.19 -18.85 -26.58
CA LEU A 117 10.80 -19.56 -25.34
C LEU A 117 10.58 -18.62 -24.14
N CYS A 118 11.25 -17.47 -24.11
CA CYS A 118 11.01 -16.42 -23.13
C CYS A 118 9.74 -15.62 -23.45
N TYR A 119 9.40 -15.38 -24.72
CA TYR A 119 8.22 -14.63 -25.13
C TYR A 119 6.92 -15.38 -24.84
N ASP A 120 6.86 -16.68 -25.15
CA ASP A 120 5.72 -17.56 -24.83
C ASP A 120 5.47 -17.66 -23.31
N ARG A 121 6.55 -17.58 -22.51
CA ARG A 121 6.51 -17.48 -21.05
C ARG A 121 6.22 -16.07 -20.52
N TYR A 122 6.41 -15.03 -21.34
CA TYR A 122 6.17 -13.63 -20.97
C TYR A 122 4.71 -13.24 -21.17
N GLU A 123 4.06 -13.72 -22.24
CA GLU A 123 2.60 -13.51 -22.42
C GLU A 123 1.77 -14.24 -21.35
N THR A 124 2.27 -15.36 -20.81
CA THR A 124 1.62 -16.10 -19.71
C THR A 124 1.90 -15.52 -18.31
N ALA A 125 2.73 -14.48 -18.17
CA ALA A 125 3.22 -13.99 -16.87
C ALA A 125 2.88 -12.51 -16.59
N ARG A 126 1.60 -12.13 -16.74
CA ARG A 126 1.14 -10.74 -16.54
C ARG A 126 0.27 -10.49 -15.31
N ASP A 127 0.53 -9.34 -14.69
CA ASP A 127 -0.29 -8.57 -13.76
C ASP A 127 -0.72 -9.18 -12.41
N GLU A 128 -0.79 -10.51 -12.23
CA GLU A 128 -0.91 -11.12 -10.89
C GLU A 128 0.44 -11.52 -10.29
N ASP A 129 1.25 -12.35 -10.97
CA ASP A 129 2.47 -12.90 -10.36
C ASP A 129 3.53 -11.83 -10.03
N VAL A 130 3.64 -10.71 -10.77
CA VAL A 130 4.57 -9.63 -10.41
C VAL A 130 4.21 -8.98 -9.07
N SER A 131 2.91 -8.84 -8.78
CA SER A 131 2.44 -8.36 -7.47
C SER A 131 2.73 -9.39 -6.37
N LEU A 132 2.43 -10.66 -6.64
CA LEU A 132 2.67 -11.76 -5.71
C LEU A 132 4.18 -11.97 -5.45
N GLU A 133 5.05 -11.85 -6.44
CA GLU A 133 6.51 -11.89 -6.31
C GLU A 133 7.05 -10.70 -5.53
N HIS A 134 6.57 -9.49 -5.80
CA HIS A 134 6.93 -8.31 -5.01
C HIS A 134 6.54 -8.48 -3.54
N GLN A 135 5.34 -9.02 -3.26
CA GLN A 135 4.90 -9.34 -1.91
C GLN A 135 5.65 -10.54 -1.29
N ARG A 136 5.98 -11.59 -2.06
CA ARG A 136 6.83 -12.73 -1.63
C ARG A 136 8.21 -12.21 -1.23
N GLU A 137 8.79 -11.27 -1.97
CA GLU A 137 10.08 -10.64 -1.65
C GLU A 137 9.98 -9.65 -0.47
N LEU A 138 8.89 -8.91 -0.33
CA LEU A 138 8.61 -8.10 0.86
C LEU A 138 8.54 -8.98 2.12
N VAL A 139 7.77 -10.06 2.08
CA VAL A 139 7.66 -11.05 3.18
C VAL A 139 9.02 -11.72 3.45
N LYS A 140 9.80 -12.04 2.41
CA LYS A 140 11.16 -12.58 2.52
C LYS A 140 12.11 -11.58 3.20
N ARG A 141 12.08 -10.30 2.85
CA ARG A 141 12.84 -9.22 3.53
C ARG A 141 12.40 -9.02 4.99
N LEU A 142 11.11 -9.03 5.28
CA LEU A 142 10.59 -8.97 6.67
C LEU A 142 11.05 -10.19 7.49
N LEU A 143 10.94 -11.40 6.94
CA LEU A 143 11.40 -12.63 7.58
C LEU A 143 12.92 -12.64 7.80
N GLN A 144 13.72 -12.00 6.93
CA GLN A 144 15.18 -11.89 7.12
C GLN A 144 15.57 -11.14 8.39
N LYS A 145 14.77 -10.14 8.84
CA LYS A 145 14.98 -9.42 10.12
C LYS A 145 14.84 -10.31 11.36
N LEU A 146 14.25 -11.50 11.24
CA LEU A 146 14.09 -12.45 12.35
C LEU A 146 15.25 -13.45 12.46
N PRO A 147 15.72 -13.77 13.70
CA PRO A 147 16.60 -14.91 13.96
C PRO A 147 16.00 -16.23 13.45
N GLU A 148 16.83 -17.18 12.99
CA GLU A 148 16.36 -18.42 12.33
C GLU A 148 15.28 -19.20 13.11
N SER A 149 15.38 -19.28 14.44
CA SER A 149 14.39 -19.99 15.26
C SER A 149 13.05 -19.26 15.39
N GLU A 150 13.04 -17.93 15.29
CA GLU A 150 11.86 -17.06 15.34
C GLU A 150 11.22 -16.96 13.95
N ARG A 151 12.05 -16.76 12.91
CA ARG A 151 11.67 -16.81 11.50
C ARG A 151 10.86 -18.05 11.17
N THR A 152 11.37 -19.23 11.52
CA THR A 152 10.69 -20.52 11.24
C THR A 152 9.31 -20.63 11.88
N VAL A 153 9.14 -20.08 13.09
CA VAL A 153 7.84 -20.10 13.78
C VAL A 153 6.86 -19.15 13.11
N VAL A 154 7.28 -17.94 12.74
CA VAL A 154 6.44 -17.00 11.98
C VAL A 154 6.06 -17.57 10.61
N THR A 155 7.02 -18.11 9.86
CA THR A 155 6.74 -18.70 8.53
C THR A 155 5.68 -19.81 8.62
N LEU A 156 5.76 -20.70 9.61
CA LEU A 156 4.79 -21.80 9.75
C LEU A 156 3.44 -21.33 10.31
N TYR A 157 3.42 -20.36 11.23
CA TYR A 157 2.18 -19.85 11.83
C TYR A 157 1.35 -19.00 10.86
N TYR A 158 1.98 -18.07 10.13
CA TYR A 158 1.28 -17.14 9.24
C TYR A 158 1.11 -17.68 7.82
N LEU A 159 2.12 -18.35 7.25
CA LEU A 159 2.09 -18.72 5.81
C LEU A 159 1.55 -20.13 5.57
N ALA A 160 1.76 -21.04 6.54
CA ALA A 160 1.23 -22.40 6.54
C ALA A 160 0.00 -22.58 7.47
N GLU A 161 -0.50 -21.50 8.08
CA GLU A 161 -1.69 -21.46 8.97
C GLU A 161 -1.65 -22.43 10.16
N MET A 162 -0.46 -22.85 10.59
CA MET A 162 -0.30 -23.89 11.62
C MET A 162 -0.54 -23.34 13.03
N THR A 163 -1.32 -24.06 13.84
CA THR A 163 -1.45 -23.75 15.28
C THR A 163 -0.11 -23.93 16.02
N SER A 164 0.04 -23.32 17.21
CA SER A 164 1.27 -23.49 18.01
C SER A 164 1.55 -24.95 18.38
N GLU A 165 0.49 -25.75 18.44
CA GLU A 165 0.45 -27.17 18.80
C GLU A 165 0.87 -28.05 17.60
N GLU A 166 0.45 -27.70 16.39
CA GLU A 166 0.90 -28.33 15.14
C GLU A 166 2.37 -27.99 14.83
N ILE A 167 2.79 -26.72 15.01
CA ILE A 167 4.20 -26.31 14.86
C ILE A 167 5.06 -27.03 15.91
N SER A 168 4.58 -27.15 17.16
CA SER A 168 5.23 -27.91 18.22
C SER A 168 5.50 -29.36 17.79
N THR A 169 4.49 -30.00 17.20
CA THR A 169 4.55 -31.39 16.72
C THR A 169 5.46 -31.55 15.50
N PHE A 170 5.43 -30.60 14.56
CA PHE A 170 6.22 -30.62 13.32
C PHE A 170 7.72 -30.30 13.55
N LEU A 171 8.02 -29.39 14.48
CA LEU A 171 9.40 -29.00 14.82
C LEU A 171 10.01 -29.80 15.99
N GLY A 172 9.22 -30.57 16.73
CA GLY A 172 9.69 -31.36 17.88
C GLY A 172 10.10 -30.52 19.10
N VAL A 173 9.40 -29.40 19.36
CA VAL A 173 9.69 -28.49 20.49
C VAL A 173 8.40 -28.05 21.19
N SER A 174 8.44 -27.74 22.48
CA SER A 174 7.21 -27.51 23.27
C SER A 174 6.37 -26.31 22.79
N PRO A 175 5.03 -26.33 22.96
CA PRO A 175 4.15 -25.22 22.55
C PRO A 175 4.51 -23.88 23.21
N ASN A 176 4.98 -23.90 24.46
CA ASN A 176 5.47 -22.70 25.15
C ASN A 176 6.72 -22.10 24.48
N THR A 177 7.58 -22.94 23.89
CA THR A 177 8.72 -22.48 23.08
C THR A 177 8.25 -21.81 21.79
N ILE A 178 7.22 -22.38 21.14
CA ILE A 178 6.60 -21.80 19.94
C ILE A 178 5.97 -20.44 20.26
N ARG A 179 5.09 -20.36 21.27
CA ARG A 179 4.42 -19.12 21.70
C ARG A 179 5.43 -18.04 22.13
N SER A 180 6.51 -18.41 22.81
CA SER A 180 7.59 -17.49 23.22
C SER A 180 8.35 -16.93 22.01
N ARG A 181 8.71 -17.78 21.03
CA ARG A 181 9.34 -17.34 19.77
C ARG A 181 8.41 -16.45 18.95
N LEU A 182 7.13 -16.82 18.82
CA LEU A 182 6.12 -16.02 18.12
C LEU A 182 5.98 -14.63 18.76
N ARG A 183 5.86 -14.54 20.10
CA ARG A 183 5.79 -13.26 20.83
C ARG A 183 7.01 -12.37 20.61
N ARG A 184 8.23 -12.95 20.62
CA ARG A 184 9.45 -12.16 20.34
C ARG A 184 9.54 -11.73 18.88
N ALA A 185 9.09 -12.57 17.95
CA ALA A 185 9.07 -12.23 16.53
C ALA A 185 8.08 -11.09 16.22
N ARG A 186 6.89 -11.09 16.82
CA ARG A 186 5.93 -9.97 16.75
C ARG A 186 6.56 -8.66 17.21
N LYS A 187 7.16 -8.63 18.40
CA LYS A 187 7.87 -7.44 18.92
C LYS A 187 9.06 -7.00 18.04
N ARG A 188 9.63 -7.87 17.20
CA ARG A 188 10.67 -7.50 16.22
C ARG A 188 10.11 -6.96 14.90
N LEU A 189 8.82 -7.15 14.63
CA LEU A 189 8.14 -6.76 13.40
C LEU A 189 6.91 -5.87 13.70
N GLU A 190 6.93 -5.14 14.82
CA GLU A 190 5.76 -4.47 15.40
C GLU A 190 5.16 -3.41 14.45
N LYS A 191 6.00 -2.59 13.78
CA LYS A 191 5.58 -1.69 12.67
C LYS A 191 4.98 -2.41 11.44
N GLN A 192 5.18 -3.73 11.30
CA GLN A 192 5.03 -4.50 10.05
C GLN A 192 4.17 -5.78 10.21
N GLU A 193 3.59 -6.06 11.37
CA GLU A 193 2.83 -7.31 11.62
C GLU A 193 1.57 -7.44 10.74
N HIS A 194 0.93 -6.33 10.38
CA HIS A 194 -0.22 -6.34 9.47
C HIS A 194 0.12 -6.97 8.09
N LEU A 195 1.33 -6.70 7.57
CA LEU A 195 1.83 -7.28 6.33
C LEU A 195 2.06 -8.80 6.40
N LEU A 196 2.03 -9.42 7.59
CA LEU A 196 2.05 -10.87 7.76
C LEU A 196 0.64 -11.49 7.83
N HIS A 197 -0.38 -10.69 8.12
CA HIS A 197 -1.78 -11.13 8.18
C HIS A 197 -2.48 -11.17 6.81
N GLU A 198 -2.03 -10.36 5.83
CA GLU A 198 -2.59 -10.36 4.46
C GLU A 198 -2.02 -11.47 3.55
N VAL A 199 -0.96 -12.16 4.00
CA VAL A 199 -0.18 -13.13 3.21
C VAL A 199 -0.87 -14.48 2.85
N PRO A 200 -1.90 -15.00 3.55
CA PRO A 200 -2.46 -16.33 3.25
C PRO A 200 -2.81 -16.62 1.78
N GLY A 201 -3.27 -15.62 1.01
CA GLY A 201 -3.58 -15.77 -0.42
C GLY A 201 -2.36 -15.91 -1.34
N ILE A 202 -1.17 -15.53 -0.88
CA ILE A 202 0.06 -15.39 -1.69
C ILE A 202 0.77 -16.74 -1.93
N PHE A 203 0.45 -17.73 -1.10
CA PHE A 203 1.03 -19.08 -1.09
C PHE A 203 0.00 -20.16 -1.45
N GLN A 204 -0.92 -19.84 -2.37
CA GLN A 204 -1.68 -20.89 -3.06
C GLN A 204 -0.69 -21.79 -3.80
N LEU A 205 -0.75 -23.09 -3.50
CA LEU A 205 -0.04 -24.10 -4.26
C LEU A 205 -0.73 -24.31 -5.59
N LEU A 206 0.06 -24.47 -6.65
CA LEU A 206 -0.46 -24.80 -7.97
C LEU A 206 -1.34 -26.08 -7.85
N PRO A 207 -2.62 -26.08 -8.29
CA PRO A 207 -3.54 -27.20 -8.05
C PRO A 207 -3.01 -28.55 -8.54
N THR A 208 -2.17 -28.52 -9.58
CA THR A 208 -1.52 -29.68 -10.18
C THR A 208 -0.37 -30.26 -9.35
N LEU A 209 0.05 -29.67 -8.23
CA LEU A 209 1.18 -30.17 -7.43
C LEU A 209 0.97 -31.61 -6.94
N THR A 210 -0.22 -31.89 -6.38
CA THR A 210 -0.57 -33.25 -5.95
C THR A 210 -0.65 -34.20 -7.15
N GLU A 211 -1.22 -33.73 -8.27
CA GLU A 211 -1.35 -34.53 -9.49
C GLU A 211 0.02 -34.91 -10.07
N LYS A 212 0.98 -33.98 -10.14
CA LYS A 212 2.38 -34.24 -10.53
C LYS A 212 3.03 -35.31 -9.65
N VAL A 213 2.86 -35.19 -8.32
CA VAL A 213 3.42 -36.15 -7.34
C VAL A 213 2.81 -37.55 -7.52
N ILE A 214 1.50 -37.66 -7.73
CA ILE A 214 0.81 -38.95 -7.97
C ILE A 214 1.12 -39.50 -9.38
N GLN A 215 1.28 -38.65 -10.39
CA GLN A 215 1.68 -39.07 -11.75
C GLN A 215 3.11 -39.63 -11.76
N GLU A 216 4.04 -39.06 -10.98
CA GLU A 216 5.36 -39.65 -10.80
C GLU A 216 5.35 -40.92 -9.95
N ILE A 217 4.47 -41.03 -8.94
CA ILE A 217 4.31 -42.26 -8.16
C ILE A 217 3.75 -43.41 -9.00
N THR A 218 2.72 -43.18 -9.81
CA THR A 218 2.16 -44.21 -10.72
C THR A 218 3.15 -44.66 -11.80
N ARG A 219 4.12 -43.80 -12.18
CA ARG A 219 5.28 -44.18 -13.02
C ARG A 219 6.28 -45.07 -12.28
N ILE A 220 6.41 -44.93 -10.96
CA ILE A 220 7.26 -45.78 -10.11
C ILE A 220 6.48 -47.05 -9.75
N LYS A 221 6.53 -48.06 -10.63
CA LYS A 221 5.92 -49.39 -10.39
C LYS A 221 6.17 -49.87 -8.95
N PRO A 222 5.12 -50.23 -8.19
CA PRO A 222 5.27 -50.67 -6.80
C PRO A 222 6.10 -51.96 -6.75
N THR A 223 7.26 -51.89 -6.10
CA THR A 223 8.10 -53.07 -5.87
C THR A 223 7.45 -53.92 -4.79
N THR A 224 6.64 -54.89 -5.19
CA THR A 224 5.97 -55.83 -4.28
C THR A 224 6.98 -56.46 -3.32
N PRO A 225 6.72 -56.48 -1.99
CA PRO A 225 7.61 -57.16 -1.05
C PRO A 225 7.69 -58.65 -1.41
N SER A 226 8.91 -59.14 -1.63
CA SER A 226 9.13 -60.52 -2.06
C SER A 226 8.66 -61.51 -0.99
N VAL A 227 7.60 -62.28 -1.30
CA VAL A 227 7.05 -63.30 -0.41
C VAL A 227 7.92 -64.56 -0.48
N SER A 228 9.04 -64.56 0.26
CA SER A 228 9.86 -65.75 0.48
C SER A 228 9.12 -66.73 1.41
N LYS A 229 8.36 -67.67 0.83
CA LYS A 229 7.86 -68.84 1.57
C LYS A 229 9.00 -69.81 1.93
N PRO A 230 8.84 -70.65 2.97
CA PRO A 230 9.98 -71.13 3.76
C PRO A 230 10.52 -72.50 3.34
N TRP A 231 11.82 -72.72 3.58
CA TRP A 231 12.30 -74.03 4.01
C TRP A 231 13.51 -73.92 4.96
N VAL A 232 13.94 -75.07 5.48
CA VAL A 232 14.69 -75.19 6.75
C VAL A 232 16.07 -75.91 6.51
N PRO A 233 16.87 -76.44 7.48
CA PRO A 233 18.21 -75.86 7.68
C PRO A 233 19.42 -76.85 7.72
N TRP A 234 20.65 -76.29 7.75
CA TRP A 234 22.00 -76.93 7.92
C TRP A 234 22.37 -78.03 6.88
N THR A 235 23.54 -78.00 6.26
CA THR A 235 24.80 -78.51 6.85
C THR A 235 25.98 -78.36 5.86
N LEU A 236 27.20 -78.17 6.39
CA LEU A 236 28.52 -78.57 5.83
C LEU A 236 28.95 -77.99 4.45
N SER A 237 30.24 -77.72 4.16
CA SER A 237 31.47 -77.87 4.95
C SER A 237 32.54 -76.81 4.58
N PHE A 238 33.67 -76.88 5.29
CA PHE A 238 34.92 -76.16 5.09
C PHE A 238 35.41 -76.10 3.62
N SER A 239 36.06 -75.00 3.22
CA SER A 239 37.55 -74.95 3.20
C SER A 239 38.13 -73.62 2.65
N ALA A 240 39.39 -73.34 3.02
CA ALA A 240 40.37 -72.36 2.48
C ALA A 240 39.87 -70.96 2.05
N THR A 241 40.21 -69.82 2.67
CA THR A 241 41.50 -69.32 3.20
C THR A 241 42.65 -69.16 2.18
N LEU A 242 42.55 -68.18 1.27
CA LEU A 242 43.65 -67.22 1.02
C LEU A 242 43.19 -66.01 0.15
N LEU A 243 43.11 -64.80 0.74
CA LEU A 243 43.37 -63.52 0.04
C LEU A 243 43.37 -62.31 1.01
N VAL A 244 42.47 -62.32 2.00
CA VAL A 244 42.12 -61.12 2.82
C VAL A 244 43.10 -60.88 3.98
N ILE A 245 44.21 -61.63 4.05
CA ILE A 245 45.37 -61.26 4.88
C ILE A 245 45.98 -59.91 4.42
N LEU A 246 45.70 -59.48 3.18
CA LEU A 246 46.03 -58.13 2.69
C LEU A 246 45.24 -56.98 3.36
N MET A 247 44.28 -57.26 4.25
CA MET A 247 43.38 -56.27 4.89
C MET A 247 43.65 -56.03 6.39
N MET A 248 44.76 -56.52 6.94
CA MET A 248 45.26 -56.15 8.27
C MET A 248 46.75 -55.79 8.20
N GLY A 249 47.05 -54.54 7.82
CA GLY A 249 48.44 -54.15 7.47
C GLY A 249 48.89 -52.71 7.71
N PHE A 250 48.04 -51.76 8.11
CA PHE A 250 48.48 -50.42 8.54
C PHE A 250 47.65 -49.85 9.70
N GLY A 251 48.33 -49.09 10.57
CA GLY A 251 47.86 -48.74 11.91
C GLY A 251 47.01 -47.46 12.06
N PRO A 252 46.47 -47.19 13.26
CA PRO A 252 45.38 -46.24 13.46
C PRO A 252 45.84 -44.78 13.69
N ARG A 253 45.57 -43.87 12.74
CA ARG A 253 45.74 -42.41 12.94
C ARG A 253 44.66 -41.49 12.33
N THR A 254 43.42 -41.94 12.14
CA THR A 254 42.27 -41.05 11.82
C THR A 254 40.92 -41.64 12.27
N LEU A 255 40.65 -41.71 13.58
CA LEU A 255 39.34 -42.18 14.09
C LEU A 255 38.96 -41.56 15.45
N SER A 256 38.99 -40.23 15.54
CA SER A 256 38.66 -39.47 16.77
C SER A 256 38.06 -38.08 16.51
N ARG A 257 37.34 -37.89 15.40
CA ARG A 257 36.46 -36.73 15.15
C ARG A 257 35.11 -37.20 14.59
N PHE A 258 34.04 -36.47 14.91
CA PHE A 258 32.65 -36.70 14.47
C PHE A 258 31.88 -37.88 15.09
N GLN A 259 32.10 -38.14 16.39
CA GLN A 259 31.00 -38.55 17.28
C GLN A 259 31.01 -37.74 18.59
N GLN A 260 30.22 -36.66 18.63
CA GLN A 260 29.61 -36.14 19.84
C GLN A 260 28.21 -35.58 19.50
N PRO A 261 27.21 -35.68 20.40
CA PRO A 261 25.88 -35.11 20.21
C PRO A 261 25.87 -33.59 20.41
N TYR A 262 24.73 -32.95 20.09
CA TYR A 262 24.52 -31.52 20.33
C TYR A 262 24.68 -31.17 21.82
N ASN A 263 25.52 -30.19 22.12
CA ASN A 263 25.67 -29.66 23.48
C ASN A 263 24.53 -28.69 23.80
N VAL A 264 23.67 -29.04 24.77
CA VAL A 264 22.55 -28.22 25.23
C VAL A 264 22.91 -27.51 26.55
N ASN A 265 23.99 -26.73 26.51
CA ASN A 265 24.43 -25.87 27.60
C ASN A 265 24.70 -24.45 27.07
N ALA A 266 23.63 -23.66 26.95
CA ALA A 266 23.77 -22.22 27.04
C ALA A 266 23.72 -21.87 28.54
N THR A 267 24.82 -21.35 29.08
CA THR A 267 24.87 -20.89 30.47
C THR A 267 23.96 -19.69 30.65
N SER A 268 22.81 -19.89 31.29
CA SER A 268 21.94 -18.80 31.71
C SER A 268 22.55 -18.12 32.93
N GLU A 269 23.22 -16.99 32.73
CA GLU A 269 23.49 -16.08 33.84
C GLU A 269 22.15 -15.56 34.36
N MET A 270 21.85 -15.87 35.62
CA MET A 270 20.55 -15.68 36.23
C MET A 270 20.61 -14.46 37.17
N THR A 271 20.58 -13.27 36.59
CA THR A 271 20.42 -12.03 37.36
C THR A 271 19.01 -12.00 37.95
N ILE A 272 18.90 -12.27 39.25
CA ILE A 272 17.63 -12.23 39.99
C ILE A 272 17.40 -10.81 40.48
N GLU A 273 16.60 -10.04 39.75
CA GLU A 273 15.92 -8.89 40.34
C GLU A 273 14.63 -9.36 41.02
N LEU A 274 14.54 -9.12 42.33
CA LEU A 274 13.34 -9.33 43.12
C LEU A 274 12.40 -8.14 42.92
N ILE A 275 11.28 -8.37 42.26
CA ILE A 275 10.14 -7.44 42.25
C ILE A 275 9.03 -8.06 43.09
N ASP A 276 8.71 -7.42 44.21
CA ASP A 276 7.63 -7.85 45.11
C ASP A 276 6.27 -7.77 44.43
N ALA A 277 5.58 -8.90 44.33
CA ALA A 277 4.22 -9.00 43.80
C ALA A 277 3.21 -9.08 44.96
N SER A 278 2.65 -7.94 45.35
CA SER A 278 1.65 -7.86 46.42
C SER A 278 0.33 -8.56 46.03
N VAL A 279 0.05 -9.72 46.62
CA VAL A 279 -1.20 -10.47 46.41
C VAL A 279 -2.29 -10.00 47.37
N VAL A 280 -3.40 -9.47 46.84
CA VAL A 280 -4.67 -9.31 47.60
C VAL A 280 -5.87 -9.76 46.76
N LEU A 281 -6.27 -11.00 47.01
CA LEU A 281 -7.62 -11.59 47.04
C LEU A 281 -8.73 -11.09 46.08
N ASP A 282 -9.18 -12.03 45.24
CA ASP A 282 -10.45 -12.04 44.50
C ASP A 282 -11.69 -11.99 45.43
N VAL A 283 -12.73 -11.25 45.02
CA VAL A 283 -14.08 -11.31 45.60
C VAL A 283 -15.13 -11.25 44.49
N ASN A 284 -15.69 -12.41 44.16
CA ASN A 284 -16.80 -12.58 43.22
C ASN A 284 -18.11 -11.92 43.71
N ARG A 285 -18.84 -11.21 42.82
CA ARG A 285 -20.30 -11.35 42.63
C ARG A 285 -20.90 -10.51 41.47
N LYS A 286 -21.64 -11.22 40.61
CA LYS A 286 -22.87 -10.78 39.91
C LYS A 286 -24.07 -11.53 40.56
N PRO A 287 -25.36 -11.19 40.37
CA PRO A 287 -25.98 -10.76 39.09
C PRO A 287 -27.18 -9.74 39.20
N ASP A 288 -28.00 -9.69 38.13
CA ASP A 288 -29.42 -9.31 38.05
C ASP A 288 -29.92 -7.84 38.08
N VAL A 289 -29.88 -7.21 36.89
CA VAL A 289 -31.06 -6.78 36.08
C VAL A 289 -32.42 -6.53 36.79
N LYS A 290 -32.89 -5.26 36.83
CA LYS A 290 -34.18 -4.82 36.23
C LYS A 290 -34.47 -3.30 36.27
N ASN A 291 -35.41 -2.86 35.41
CA ASN A 291 -35.91 -1.49 35.28
C ASN A 291 -37.11 -1.20 36.20
N ARG A 292 -37.40 0.09 36.53
CA ARG A 292 -38.62 0.85 36.13
C ARG A 292 -38.82 2.23 36.81
N PHE A 293 -39.37 3.20 36.05
CA PHE A 293 -40.39 4.26 36.35
C PHE A 293 -40.78 4.50 37.83
N GLY A 294 -40.99 5.72 38.37
CA GLY A 294 -41.46 7.00 37.83
C GLY A 294 -42.74 7.51 38.57
N ASN A 295 -42.75 8.77 39.05
CA ASN A 295 -43.86 9.54 39.71
C ASN A 295 -44.40 9.02 41.07
N THR A 296 -45.00 9.82 41.97
CA THR A 296 -45.37 11.28 42.05
C THR A 296 -44.58 11.99 43.21
N ASP A 297 -44.92 13.08 43.95
CA ASP A 297 -46.01 14.10 44.14
C ASP A 297 -45.36 15.39 44.77
N VAL A 298 -45.77 16.67 44.57
CA VAL A 298 -46.91 17.48 45.12
C VAL A 298 -46.85 17.72 46.65
N ASP A 299 -46.81 18.93 47.23
CA ASP A 299 -46.55 20.34 46.80
C ASP A 299 -45.96 21.08 48.07
N GLY A 300 -45.66 22.39 48.17
CA GLY A 300 -45.86 23.51 47.25
C GLY A 300 -45.54 24.90 47.79
N ARG A 301 -44.89 25.71 46.92
CA ARG A 301 -44.79 27.19 46.91
C ARG A 301 -44.06 27.89 48.09
N GLY A 302 -43.25 28.94 47.85
CA GLY A 302 -42.86 29.54 46.58
C GLY A 302 -42.17 30.92 46.73
N LYS A 303 -41.97 31.62 45.59
CA LYS A 303 -41.08 32.79 45.35
C LYS A 303 -39.58 32.44 45.28
N GLY A 304 -38.77 32.96 44.35
CA GLY A 304 -39.09 33.76 43.16
C GLY A 304 -37.87 34.48 42.55
N ARG A 305 -38.01 34.94 41.28
CA ARG A 305 -37.08 35.74 40.44
C ARG A 305 -35.89 35.03 39.73
N VAL A 306 -35.59 35.63 38.57
CA VAL A 306 -34.53 35.46 37.54
C VAL A 306 -34.08 36.90 37.17
N PRO A 307 -33.14 37.18 36.23
CA PRO A 307 -32.03 36.40 35.62
C PRO A 307 -30.66 37.15 35.60
N SER A 308 -29.58 36.49 35.13
CA SER A 308 -28.22 37.05 34.86
C SER A 308 -27.36 36.01 34.08
N VAL A 309 -26.60 36.25 32.99
CA VAL A 309 -26.27 37.43 32.15
C VAL A 309 -25.39 38.48 32.86
N ASP A 310 -24.20 38.91 32.36
CA ASP A 310 -23.50 38.67 31.07
C ASP A 310 -21.94 38.58 31.21
N THR A 311 -21.19 38.50 30.10
CA THR A 311 -19.72 38.40 29.97
C THR A 311 -18.89 39.57 30.52
N GLY A 312 -17.60 39.36 30.86
CA GLY A 312 -16.60 40.46 30.92
C GLY A 312 -15.27 40.27 31.68
N LEU A 313 -14.21 39.86 30.97
CA LEU A 313 -12.77 40.24 31.07
C LEU A 313 -12.06 40.63 32.41
N LEU A 314 -10.92 39.95 32.64
CA LEU A 314 -9.60 40.46 33.10
C LEU A 314 -9.31 40.89 34.56
N THR A 315 -8.04 40.63 34.97
CA THR A 315 -7.26 41.13 36.13
C THR A 315 -7.72 40.76 37.56
N ALA A 316 -6.87 40.72 38.60
CA ALA A 316 -5.44 40.37 38.70
C ALA A 316 -5.02 40.22 40.19
N ALA A 317 -3.96 39.42 40.46
CA ALA A 317 -3.04 39.47 41.61
C ALA A 317 -3.59 39.46 43.08
N GLN A 318 -3.41 38.31 43.74
CA GLN A 318 -2.87 38.15 45.11
C GLN A 318 -2.59 36.64 45.30
N ALA A 319 -1.36 36.12 45.11
CA ALA A 319 -0.09 36.35 45.81
C ALA A 319 0.15 35.34 46.96
N ASP A 320 1.37 34.80 46.98
CA ASP A 320 2.03 34.03 48.05
C ASP A 320 1.39 32.72 48.55
N THR A 321 1.72 31.63 47.83
CA THR A 321 2.52 30.58 48.49
C THR A 321 3.45 29.92 47.46
N THR A 322 4.75 29.86 47.76
CA THR A 322 5.77 29.43 46.79
C THR A 322 5.87 27.91 46.65
N THR A 323 5.02 27.33 45.81
CA THR A 323 5.36 26.07 45.12
C THR A 323 5.98 26.39 43.78
N VAL A 324 7.25 26.02 43.59
CA VAL A 324 7.89 26.03 42.26
C VAL A 324 7.03 25.17 41.32
N PRO A 325 6.56 25.69 40.18
CA PRO A 325 5.87 24.85 39.20
C PRO A 325 6.79 23.71 38.79
N LYS A 326 6.29 22.48 38.80
CA LYS A 326 6.90 21.46 37.94
C LYS A 326 6.73 21.97 36.53
N THR A 327 7.82 22.10 35.79
CA THR A 327 7.76 22.29 34.34
C THR A 327 6.91 21.16 33.77
N GLU A 328 5.84 21.49 33.07
CA GLU A 328 5.12 20.48 32.29
C GLU A 328 6.10 20.00 31.22
N GLU A 329 6.28 18.68 31.09
CA GLU A 329 7.21 18.12 30.10
C GLU A 329 6.80 18.61 28.71
N PRO A 330 7.72 19.18 27.90
CA PRO A 330 7.36 19.76 26.61
C PRO A 330 6.66 18.71 25.73
N GLN A 331 5.49 19.06 25.22
CA GLN A 331 4.64 18.17 24.42
C GLN A 331 4.69 18.53 22.93
N TRP A 332 4.41 17.55 22.08
CA TRP A 332 4.23 17.75 20.65
C TRP A 332 2.95 18.57 20.38
N VAL A 333 3.11 19.77 19.85
CA VAL A 333 1.99 20.67 19.50
C VAL A 333 1.71 20.56 18.00
N PRO A 334 0.46 20.33 17.56
CA PRO A 334 0.10 20.46 16.15
C PRO A 334 0.32 21.90 15.69
N ALA A 335 1.15 22.10 14.66
CA ALA A 335 1.16 23.36 13.92
C ALA A 335 -0.13 23.43 13.09
N LYS A 336 -0.65 24.64 12.82
CA LYS A 336 -1.90 24.78 12.05
C LYS A 336 -1.77 24.19 10.63
N GLY A 337 -0.55 24.24 10.10
CA GLY A 337 -0.18 23.70 8.78
C GLY A 337 -0.76 24.51 7.62
N PRO A 338 -0.36 24.19 6.38
CA PRO A 338 -0.87 24.86 5.18
C PRO A 338 -2.32 24.50 4.81
N GLY A 339 -2.91 23.51 5.48
CA GLY A 339 -4.22 22.95 5.13
C GLY A 339 -4.11 22.00 3.93
N GLY A 340 -4.92 20.94 3.93
CA GLY A 340 -4.80 19.87 2.94
C GLY A 340 -5.55 18.62 3.37
N VAL A 341 -6.18 17.90 2.44
CA VAL A 341 -6.68 16.54 2.69
C VAL A 341 -6.39 15.65 1.49
N SER A 342 -5.72 14.52 1.73
CA SER A 342 -5.30 13.62 0.67
C SER A 342 -6.49 12.89 0.05
N ARG A 343 -6.81 13.20 -1.23
CA ARG A 343 -7.92 12.62 -2.02
C ARG A 343 -9.23 12.48 -1.20
N PRO A 344 -9.95 13.56 -0.85
CA PRO A 344 -11.13 13.46 0.01
C PRO A 344 -12.26 12.66 -0.66
N GLY A 345 -13.03 11.94 0.15
CA GLY A 345 -14.37 11.50 -0.23
C GLY A 345 -15.36 12.65 -0.02
N LEU A 346 -16.39 12.75 -0.86
CA LEU A 346 -17.47 13.74 -0.75
C LEU A 346 -18.82 13.01 -0.72
N PHE A 347 -19.73 13.48 0.12
CA PHE A 347 -21.08 12.94 0.26
C PHE A 347 -22.07 14.07 0.54
N VAL A 348 -23.17 14.15 -0.23
CA VAL A 348 -24.26 15.12 0.00
C VAL A 348 -25.44 14.35 0.58
N ALA A 349 -25.89 14.79 1.75
CA ALA A 349 -27.05 14.21 2.42
C ALA A 349 -28.38 14.72 1.82
N SER A 350 -29.48 14.01 2.10
CA SER A 350 -30.82 14.37 1.61
C SER A 350 -31.28 15.77 2.03
N ASP A 351 -30.86 16.23 3.22
CA ASP A 351 -31.12 17.58 3.73
C ASP A 351 -30.15 18.65 3.18
N ARG A 352 -29.37 18.29 2.15
CA ARG A 352 -28.28 19.08 1.55
C ARG A 352 -27.10 19.37 2.49
N THR A 353 -26.93 18.63 3.59
CA THR A 353 -25.66 18.69 4.34
C THR A 353 -24.52 18.07 3.52
N LEU A 354 -23.51 18.87 3.17
CA LEU A 354 -22.27 18.37 2.55
C LEU A 354 -21.28 17.84 3.61
N TYR A 355 -20.83 16.60 3.42
CA TYR A 355 -19.79 15.93 4.20
C TYR A 355 -18.53 15.70 3.36
N LEU A 356 -17.39 15.73 4.04
CA LEU A 356 -16.06 15.42 3.50
C LEU A 356 -15.39 14.36 4.38
N ILE A 357 -14.84 13.33 3.75
CA ILE A 357 -14.29 12.16 4.44
C ILE A 357 -12.80 12.04 4.12
N ALA A 358 -11.94 12.29 5.10
CA ALA A 358 -10.48 12.26 4.97
C ALA A 358 -9.84 11.29 5.97
N LYS A 359 -8.53 11.00 5.81
CA LYS A 359 -7.76 10.28 6.84
C LYS A 359 -7.69 11.09 8.16
N THR A 360 -7.71 12.42 8.08
CA THR A 360 -7.79 13.36 9.22
C THR A 360 -9.14 13.39 9.95
N GLY A 361 -10.16 12.67 9.47
CA GLY A 361 -11.50 12.65 10.09
C GLY A 361 -12.66 12.87 9.12
N LEU A 362 -13.85 12.93 9.71
CA LEU A 362 -15.08 13.35 9.03
C LEU A 362 -15.31 14.84 9.28
N TYR A 363 -15.57 15.58 8.20
CA TYR A 363 -15.88 17.00 8.21
C TYR A 363 -17.27 17.25 7.63
N ARG A 364 -17.88 18.37 8.03
CA ARG A 364 -19.16 18.86 7.55
C ARG A 364 -19.01 20.32 7.15
N LEU A 365 -19.67 20.75 6.08
CA LEU A 365 -19.76 22.15 5.72
C LEU A 365 -20.53 22.94 6.82
N THR A 366 -20.19 24.22 7.01
CA THR A 366 -21.00 25.15 7.81
C THR A 366 -22.29 25.53 7.10
N GLU A 367 -23.30 25.98 7.85
CA GLU A 367 -24.56 26.49 7.30
C GLU A 367 -24.34 27.82 6.53
N GLU A 368 -23.26 28.55 6.86
CA GLU A 368 -22.75 29.73 6.16
C GLU A 368 -21.95 29.38 4.88
N ALA A 369 -21.70 28.09 4.63
CA ALA A 369 -20.92 27.54 3.52
C ALA A 369 -19.50 28.13 3.35
N ASP A 370 -18.91 28.68 4.40
CA ASP A 370 -17.62 29.38 4.38
C ASP A 370 -16.42 28.49 4.75
N THR A 371 -16.65 27.44 5.56
CA THR A 371 -15.59 26.64 6.16
C THR A 371 -16.03 25.19 6.46
N TRP A 372 -15.06 24.30 6.58
CA TRP A 372 -15.26 22.92 7.00
C TRP A 372 -15.12 22.78 8.52
N LYS A 373 -16.06 22.09 9.16
CA LYS A 373 -16.02 21.78 10.58
C LYS A 373 -15.71 20.31 10.79
N LEU A 374 -14.65 20.00 11.54
CA LEU A 374 -14.36 18.64 11.99
C LEU A 374 -15.50 18.14 12.89
N MET A 375 -16.08 17.00 12.53
CA MET A 375 -17.16 16.33 13.27
C MET A 375 -16.63 15.18 14.12
N ASN A 376 -15.64 14.44 13.62
CA ASN A 376 -14.99 13.36 14.33
C ASN A 376 -13.54 13.16 13.81
N ALA A 377 -12.56 13.15 14.72
CA ALA A 377 -11.14 13.01 14.40
C ALA A 377 -10.69 11.56 14.12
N ALA A 378 -11.49 10.55 14.51
CA ALA A 378 -11.24 9.15 14.18
C ALA A 378 -11.65 8.87 12.73
N GLY A 379 -10.82 9.31 11.79
CA GLY A 379 -11.00 9.03 10.36
C GLY A 379 -10.98 7.53 10.06
N PRO A 380 -11.73 7.05 9.04
CA PRO A 380 -11.75 5.63 8.68
C PRO A 380 -10.37 5.17 8.19
N SER A 381 -9.95 3.98 8.61
CA SER A 381 -8.76 3.31 8.06
C SER A 381 -8.91 3.15 6.55
N ARG A 382 -8.10 3.86 5.77
CA ARG A 382 -8.19 3.84 4.30
C ARG A 382 -7.21 2.84 3.67
N GLN A 383 -7.68 1.62 3.44
CA GLN A 383 -7.18 0.78 2.35
C GLN A 383 -7.82 1.17 0.99
N PHE A 384 -9.00 1.81 1.03
CA PHE A 384 -9.76 2.25 -0.15
C PHE A 384 -10.39 3.64 0.05
N ASP A 385 -11.00 4.15 -1.02
CA ASP A 385 -11.84 5.35 -1.00
C ASP A 385 -13.06 5.12 -0.08
N PRO A 386 -13.34 6.00 0.90
CA PRO A 386 -14.40 5.78 1.88
C PRO A 386 -15.78 6.05 1.29
N ILE A 387 -16.75 5.16 1.59
CA ILE A 387 -18.12 5.26 1.08
C ILE A 387 -19.07 5.58 2.23
N MET A 388 -19.96 6.54 2.00
CA MET A 388 -21.10 6.83 2.86
C MET A 388 -22.42 6.62 2.12
N ALA A 389 -23.48 6.36 2.89
CA ALA A 389 -24.85 6.30 2.43
C ALA A 389 -25.80 6.78 3.55
N GLU A 390 -27.07 7.00 3.23
CA GLU A 390 -28.08 7.55 4.14
C GLU A 390 -29.43 6.82 3.98
N ARG A 391 -30.19 6.69 5.07
CA ARG A 391 -31.62 6.32 5.02
C ARG A 391 -32.35 7.00 6.18
N GLY A 392 -33.14 8.03 5.87
CA GLY A 392 -33.66 8.96 6.88
C GLY A 392 -32.52 9.62 7.66
N ASP A 393 -32.73 9.96 8.94
CA ASP A 393 -31.71 10.57 9.81
C ASP A 393 -30.49 9.68 10.15
N ILE A 394 -30.34 8.50 9.53
CA ILE A 394 -29.24 7.55 9.77
C ILE A 394 -28.21 7.63 8.63
N LEU A 395 -27.00 8.05 9.00
CA LEU A 395 -25.82 7.97 8.14
C LEU A 395 -25.11 6.63 8.33
N TYR A 396 -24.61 6.06 7.24
CA TYR A 396 -23.82 4.84 7.19
C TYR A 396 -22.43 5.16 6.64
N LEU A 397 -21.38 4.60 7.23
CA LEU A 397 -19.98 4.77 6.82
C LEU A 397 -19.29 3.40 6.74
N LEU A 398 -18.63 3.14 5.61
CA LEU A 398 -17.91 1.90 5.34
C LEU A 398 -16.40 2.10 5.53
N THR A 399 -15.76 1.31 6.39
CA THR A 399 -14.29 1.29 6.55
C THR A 399 -13.66 0.15 5.74
N SER A 400 -12.38 -0.13 6.00
CA SER A 400 -11.69 -1.32 5.48
C SER A 400 -12.15 -2.62 6.15
N ASP A 401 -12.82 -2.55 7.30
CA ASP A 401 -13.11 -3.70 8.18
C ASP A 401 -14.58 -3.82 8.57
N ASP A 402 -15.26 -2.69 8.83
CA ASP A 402 -16.58 -2.61 9.43
C ASP A 402 -17.55 -1.73 8.62
N LEU A 403 -18.85 -1.96 8.85
CA LEU A 403 -19.91 -0.97 8.61
C LEU A 403 -20.24 -0.27 9.93
N LEU A 404 -20.33 1.06 9.90
CA LEU A 404 -20.75 1.90 11.03
C LEU A 404 -22.00 2.71 10.68
N SER A 405 -22.76 3.07 11.71
CA SER A 405 -23.92 3.98 11.63
C SER A 405 -23.80 5.14 12.60
N SER A 406 -24.33 6.30 12.22
CA SER A 406 -24.50 7.48 13.08
C SER A 406 -25.94 7.97 13.02
N THR A 407 -26.50 8.33 14.18
CA THR A 407 -27.84 8.92 14.33
C THR A 407 -27.78 10.34 14.89
N ASP A 408 -26.60 10.99 14.83
CA ASP A 408 -26.35 12.33 15.41
C ASP A 408 -25.64 13.28 14.43
N ARG A 409 -25.78 12.99 13.12
CA ARG A 409 -25.15 13.70 11.98
C ARG A 409 -23.62 13.58 11.99
N GLY A 410 -23.12 12.37 12.26
CA GLY A 410 -21.71 11.99 12.07
C GLY A 410 -20.78 12.32 13.24
N LYS A 411 -21.30 12.73 14.41
CA LYS A 411 -20.47 13.04 15.58
C LYS A 411 -20.01 11.75 16.26
N THR A 412 -20.93 10.83 16.54
CA THR A 412 -20.65 9.51 17.09
C THR A 412 -21.00 8.41 16.10
N TRP A 413 -20.22 7.32 16.14
CA TRP A 413 -20.34 6.19 15.23
C TRP A 413 -20.43 4.89 16.02
N LYS A 414 -21.41 4.07 15.66
CA LYS A 414 -21.65 2.75 16.22
C LYS A 414 -21.34 1.70 15.15
N VAL A 415 -20.42 0.79 15.44
CA VAL A 415 -20.19 -0.40 14.60
C VAL A 415 -21.45 -1.26 14.55
N LEU A 416 -21.87 -1.61 13.34
CA LEU A 416 -23.00 -2.51 13.08
C LEU A 416 -22.54 -3.96 12.91
N GLY A 417 -21.42 -4.16 12.19
CA GLY A 417 -20.80 -5.46 11.96
C GLY A 417 -19.66 -5.38 10.96
N ALA A 418 -18.86 -6.45 10.90
CA ALA A 418 -17.78 -6.59 9.94
C ALA A 418 -18.33 -6.72 8.51
N ARG A 419 -17.59 -6.18 7.53
CA ARG A 419 -17.97 -6.19 6.10
C ARG A 419 -17.18 -7.23 5.29
N PRO A 420 -17.76 -7.80 4.21
CA PRO A 420 -17.04 -8.53 3.18
C PRO A 420 -15.80 -7.79 2.67
N LYS A 421 -14.68 -8.49 2.54
CA LYS A 421 -13.37 -7.95 2.12
C LYS A 421 -13.27 -7.79 0.60
N GLY A 422 -12.46 -6.83 0.16
CA GLY A 422 -12.26 -6.45 -1.25
C GLY A 422 -12.55 -4.96 -1.51
N ARG A 423 -12.09 -4.42 -2.64
CA ARG A 423 -12.29 -3.00 -2.99
C ARG A 423 -13.79 -2.73 -3.23
N PRO A 424 -14.43 -1.84 -2.45
CA PRO A 424 -15.82 -1.50 -2.65
C PRO A 424 -16.01 -0.55 -3.85
N VAL A 425 -17.24 -0.47 -4.34
CA VAL A 425 -17.69 0.43 -5.40
C VAL A 425 -18.82 1.33 -4.88
N ALA A 426 -19.84 0.73 -4.26
CA ALA A 426 -20.98 1.44 -3.70
C ALA A 426 -21.53 0.73 -2.44
N LEU A 427 -22.31 1.48 -1.65
CA LEU A 427 -23.15 0.99 -0.56
C LEU A 427 -24.55 1.58 -0.77
N ALA A 428 -25.56 0.73 -0.92
CA ALA A 428 -26.95 1.16 -1.05
C ALA A 428 -27.77 0.72 0.18
N VAL A 429 -28.73 1.56 0.55
CA VAL A 429 -29.64 1.34 1.69
C VAL A 429 -31.09 1.47 1.18
N THR A 430 -31.80 0.36 1.10
CA THR A 430 -33.20 0.29 0.66
C THR A 430 -34.08 -0.11 1.84
N ASP A 431 -35.40 -0.14 1.70
CA ASP A 431 -36.27 -0.59 2.78
C ASP A 431 -36.25 -2.12 2.92
N ALA A 432 -36.61 -2.63 4.10
CA ALA A 432 -36.79 -4.06 4.33
C ALA A 432 -38.15 -4.53 3.74
N PRO A 433 -38.17 -5.49 2.79
CA PRO A 433 -39.41 -5.88 2.11
C PRO A 433 -40.47 -6.52 3.02
N ARG A 434 -40.10 -7.00 4.21
CA ARG A 434 -41.02 -7.44 5.29
C ARG A 434 -40.40 -7.24 6.67
N LYS A 435 -41.10 -6.55 7.57
CA LYS A 435 -40.85 -6.60 9.03
C LYS A 435 -41.05 -8.03 9.55
N ARG A 436 -40.01 -8.66 10.12
CA ARG A 436 -40.10 -10.01 10.71
C ARG A 436 -40.29 -9.98 12.24
N GLY A 437 -40.01 -8.86 12.90
CA GLY A 437 -40.27 -8.63 14.32
C GLY A 437 -39.98 -7.20 14.79
N PRO A 438 -40.36 -6.82 16.03
CA PRO A 438 -40.22 -5.45 16.57
C PRO A 438 -38.80 -5.09 17.05
N GLN A 439 -37.79 -5.86 16.67
CA GLN A 439 -36.36 -5.59 16.92
C GLN A 439 -35.49 -5.73 15.66
N ASP A 440 -36.10 -6.04 14.51
CA ASP A 440 -35.37 -6.02 13.24
C ASP A 440 -35.12 -4.57 12.78
N VAL A 441 -34.18 -4.39 11.86
CA VAL A 441 -33.88 -3.09 11.27
C VAL A 441 -34.69 -2.94 10.00
N ASP A 442 -35.33 -1.79 9.80
CA ASP A 442 -36.26 -1.53 8.69
C ASP A 442 -35.60 -1.37 7.31
N VAL A 443 -34.32 -1.71 7.16
CA VAL A 443 -33.53 -1.49 5.93
C VAL A 443 -32.88 -2.76 5.41
N THR A 444 -32.78 -2.87 4.09
CA THR A 444 -31.90 -3.82 3.39
C THR A 444 -30.63 -3.08 2.98
N LEU A 445 -29.46 -3.64 3.28
CA LEU A 445 -28.17 -3.09 2.89
C LEU A 445 -27.57 -3.89 1.74
N TYR A 446 -27.07 -3.21 0.72
CA TYR A 446 -26.35 -3.81 -0.40
C TYR A 446 -24.93 -3.24 -0.48
N LEU A 447 -23.93 -4.12 -0.38
CA LEU A 447 -22.51 -3.78 -0.54
C LEU A 447 -22.02 -4.30 -1.89
N ILE A 448 -21.65 -3.37 -2.77
CA ILE A 448 -21.13 -3.64 -4.10
C ILE A 448 -19.61 -3.57 -4.02
N LEU A 449 -18.93 -4.68 -4.29
CA LEU A 449 -17.48 -4.75 -4.48
C LEU A 449 -17.15 -4.91 -5.97
N ARG A 450 -15.90 -4.65 -6.36
CA ARG A 450 -15.46 -4.81 -7.76
C ARG A 450 -15.65 -6.23 -8.34
N THR A 451 -15.77 -7.24 -7.49
CA THR A 451 -15.80 -8.67 -7.86
C THR A 451 -17.06 -9.42 -7.37
N ALA A 452 -17.90 -8.81 -6.54
CA ALA A 452 -19.06 -9.46 -5.92
C ALA A 452 -20.05 -8.45 -5.32
N VAL A 453 -21.33 -8.84 -5.20
CA VAL A 453 -22.36 -8.07 -4.52
C VAL A 453 -22.93 -8.86 -3.35
N PHE A 454 -23.10 -8.20 -2.20
CA PHE A 454 -23.61 -8.80 -0.97
C PHE A 454 -24.86 -8.06 -0.48
N ARG A 455 -25.85 -8.79 0.04
CA ARG A 455 -27.06 -8.28 0.71
C ARG A 455 -26.99 -8.56 2.21
N SER A 456 -27.50 -7.64 3.02
CA SER A 456 -27.77 -7.84 4.45
C SER A 456 -29.21 -7.44 4.77
N GLU A 457 -29.95 -8.37 5.37
CA GLU A 457 -31.34 -8.18 5.84
C GLU A 457 -31.42 -7.91 7.35
N ASP A 458 -30.29 -7.81 8.05
CA ASP A 458 -30.23 -7.69 9.52
C ASP A 458 -29.57 -6.40 10.00
N GLY A 459 -29.38 -5.42 9.12
CA GLY A 459 -28.71 -4.15 9.44
C GLY A 459 -27.19 -4.25 9.43
N GLY A 460 -26.60 -5.10 8.57
CA GLY A 460 -25.15 -5.14 8.31
C GLY A 460 -24.34 -6.06 9.23
N LYS A 461 -25.00 -6.95 9.99
CA LYS A 461 -24.32 -7.91 10.89
C LYS A 461 -23.95 -9.19 10.17
N GLN A 462 -24.80 -9.63 9.23
CA GLN A 462 -24.55 -10.75 8.33
C GLN A 462 -24.74 -10.35 6.88
N TRP A 463 -23.88 -10.87 6.01
CA TRP A 463 -23.83 -10.55 4.59
C TRP A 463 -23.91 -11.83 3.76
N VAL A 464 -24.88 -11.90 2.86
CA VAL A 464 -25.12 -13.02 1.95
C VAL A 464 -24.71 -12.59 0.55
N PRO A 465 -23.86 -13.34 -0.17
CA PRO A 465 -23.57 -13.03 -1.57
C PRO A 465 -24.84 -13.21 -2.41
N ILE A 466 -25.11 -12.26 -3.30
CA ILE A 466 -26.26 -12.29 -4.23
C ILE A 466 -25.81 -12.25 -5.70
N GLY A 467 -24.55 -12.63 -5.95
CA GLY A 467 -23.88 -12.40 -7.23
C GLY A 467 -23.76 -13.61 -8.16
N GLU A 468 -24.38 -14.76 -7.88
CA GLU A 468 -24.15 -16.00 -8.66
C GLU A 468 -24.53 -15.85 -10.14
N GLY A 469 -25.68 -15.20 -10.45
CA GLY A 469 -26.07 -14.88 -11.83
C GLY A 469 -25.17 -13.82 -12.50
N LEU A 470 -24.54 -12.94 -11.71
CA LEU A 470 -23.46 -12.08 -12.22
C LEU A 470 -22.20 -12.91 -12.49
N GLN A 471 -21.94 -13.95 -11.69
CA GLN A 471 -20.72 -14.76 -11.76
C GLN A 471 -20.64 -15.66 -13.00
N THR A 472 -21.78 -16.14 -13.50
CA THR A 472 -21.86 -16.77 -14.83
C THR A 472 -21.51 -15.82 -15.99
N HIS A 473 -21.42 -14.50 -15.74
CA HIS A 473 -20.91 -13.50 -16.68
C HIS A 473 -19.53 -12.92 -16.27
N LEU A 474 -19.10 -13.08 -15.00
CA LEU A 474 -17.75 -12.75 -14.54
C LEU A 474 -16.70 -13.78 -15.00
N THR A 475 -17.06 -15.04 -15.27
CA THR A 475 -16.11 -16.09 -15.70
C THR A 475 -15.80 -16.02 -17.20
N PRO A 476 -14.54 -15.73 -17.60
CA PRO A 476 -14.14 -15.76 -19.01
C PRO A 476 -14.03 -17.19 -19.56
N ALA A 477 -14.04 -17.33 -20.89
CA ALA A 477 -13.32 -18.44 -21.53
C ALA A 477 -11.81 -18.26 -21.25
N ALA A 478 -11.09 -19.36 -21.06
CA ALA A 478 -9.88 -19.48 -20.23
C ALA A 478 -8.70 -18.51 -20.48
N ASP A 479 -8.72 -17.76 -21.58
CA ASP A 479 -7.57 -17.06 -22.16
C ASP A 479 -7.73 -15.52 -22.20
N THR A 480 -8.72 -14.94 -21.50
CA THR A 480 -9.03 -13.48 -21.58
C THR A 480 -9.28 -12.80 -20.22
N VAL A 481 -8.97 -11.50 -20.17
CA VAL A 481 -8.68 -10.74 -18.93
C VAL A 481 -9.93 -10.38 -18.10
N ASP A 482 -9.71 -10.46 -16.79
CA ASP A 482 -10.61 -10.24 -15.64
C ASP A 482 -11.71 -9.16 -15.77
N PHE A 483 -12.95 -9.58 -15.48
CA PHE A 483 -14.19 -8.79 -15.56
C PHE A 483 -14.50 -8.15 -14.19
N ARG A 484 -14.81 -6.84 -14.14
CA ARG A 484 -15.01 -6.13 -12.86
C ARG A 484 -16.16 -5.12 -12.92
N ILE A 485 -16.88 -4.98 -11.79
CA ILE A 485 -17.84 -3.90 -11.59
C ILE A 485 -17.07 -2.57 -11.51
N HIS A 486 -17.52 -1.57 -12.27
CA HIS A 486 -16.90 -0.26 -12.39
C HIS A 486 -17.62 0.80 -11.56
N ASP A 487 -18.95 0.82 -11.64
CA ASP A 487 -19.83 1.80 -10.98
C ASP A 487 -21.17 1.14 -10.61
N ALA A 488 -21.88 1.66 -9.62
CA ALA A 488 -23.17 1.13 -9.17
C ALA A 488 -24.00 2.19 -8.42
N VAL A 489 -25.32 2.19 -8.67
CA VAL A 489 -26.30 3.11 -8.08
C VAL A 489 -27.57 2.36 -7.72
N ALA A 490 -28.39 2.89 -6.80
CA ALA A 490 -29.69 2.33 -6.48
C ALA A 490 -30.78 3.42 -6.50
N VAL A 491 -31.98 3.04 -6.95
CA VAL A 491 -33.20 3.86 -6.87
C VAL A 491 -34.29 3.00 -6.24
N ASP A 492 -34.99 3.54 -5.24
CA ASP A 492 -35.96 2.84 -4.40
C ASP A 492 -35.44 1.51 -3.81
N ASN A 493 -35.75 0.40 -4.49
CA ASN A 493 -35.34 -0.96 -4.15
C ASN A 493 -34.65 -1.68 -5.33
N ILE A 494 -34.37 -0.98 -6.44
CA ILE A 494 -33.67 -1.51 -7.62
C ILE A 494 -32.20 -1.10 -7.54
N LEU A 495 -31.30 -2.08 -7.63
CA LEU A 495 -29.85 -1.87 -7.68
C LEU A 495 -29.36 -2.02 -9.13
N PHE A 496 -28.58 -1.05 -9.61
CA PHE A 496 -27.92 -1.08 -10.91
C PHE A 496 -26.41 -1.25 -10.77
N ALA A 497 -25.80 -2.11 -11.59
CA ALA A 497 -24.37 -2.35 -11.63
C ALA A 497 -23.85 -2.25 -13.07
N GLY A 498 -22.87 -1.37 -13.28
CA GLY A 498 -22.18 -1.17 -14.55
C GLY A 498 -20.80 -1.81 -14.55
N THR A 499 -20.46 -2.53 -15.62
CA THR A 499 -19.16 -3.18 -15.77
C THR A 499 -18.29 -2.45 -16.79
N ASN A 500 -16.97 -2.46 -16.57
CA ASN A 500 -16.00 -1.94 -17.52
C ASN A 500 -14.64 -2.61 -17.30
N HIS A 501 -13.90 -2.81 -18.39
CA HIS A 501 -12.58 -3.42 -18.34
C HIS A 501 -11.53 -2.42 -17.82
N VAL A 502 -10.60 -2.87 -16.99
CA VAL A 502 -9.67 -1.94 -16.28
C VAL A 502 -8.48 -1.52 -17.14
N LEU A 503 -8.04 -2.39 -18.06
CA LEU A 503 -6.92 -2.12 -18.98
C LEU A 503 -7.35 -1.47 -20.30
N PHE A 504 -8.64 -1.53 -20.65
CA PHE A 504 -9.17 -0.98 -21.89
C PHE A 504 -10.50 -0.29 -21.62
N ILE A 505 -10.58 1.00 -21.95
CA ILE A 505 -11.84 1.74 -21.94
C ILE A 505 -12.83 1.03 -22.89
N GLY A 506 -13.93 0.48 -22.35
CA GLY A 506 -15.07 0.02 -23.16
C GLY A 506 -15.02 -1.43 -23.71
N THR A 507 -14.28 -2.36 -23.09
CA THR A 507 -14.20 -3.77 -23.57
C THR A 507 -14.81 -4.84 -22.64
N SER A 508 -15.73 -4.49 -21.74
CA SER A 508 -16.59 -5.49 -21.08
C SER A 508 -18.07 -5.21 -21.35
N ARG A 509 -18.88 -6.27 -21.42
CA ARG A 509 -20.33 -6.21 -21.70
C ARG A 509 -21.12 -6.40 -20.43
N GLY A 510 -22.24 -5.70 -20.30
CA GLY A 510 -23.19 -5.90 -19.21
C GLY A 510 -23.37 -4.63 -18.38
N PHE A 511 -24.56 -4.05 -18.55
CA PHE A 511 -25.21 -3.22 -17.55
C PHE A 511 -26.32 -4.08 -16.95
N PHE A 512 -26.40 -4.19 -15.62
CA PHE A 512 -27.33 -5.11 -14.97
C PHE A 512 -28.19 -4.36 -13.96
N ARG A 513 -29.45 -4.79 -13.80
CA ARG A 513 -30.29 -4.41 -12.67
C ARG A 513 -30.66 -5.62 -11.82
N PHE A 514 -30.93 -5.37 -10.55
CA PHE A 514 -31.37 -6.36 -9.57
C PHE A 514 -32.71 -5.94 -8.98
N THR A 515 -33.73 -6.74 -9.26
CA THR A 515 -35.12 -6.57 -8.78
C THR A 515 -35.57 -7.72 -7.87
N GLY A 516 -34.75 -8.77 -7.77
CA GLY A 516 -34.95 -9.98 -6.96
C GLY A 516 -33.96 -11.07 -7.37
N ASP A 517 -33.76 -11.17 -8.68
CA ASP A 517 -32.61 -11.77 -9.37
C ASP A 517 -31.91 -10.70 -10.23
N TRP A 518 -30.80 -11.04 -10.90
CA TRP A 518 -30.10 -10.14 -11.83
C TRP A 518 -30.58 -10.32 -13.28
N GLU A 519 -30.80 -9.21 -13.97
CA GLU A 519 -31.16 -9.16 -15.40
C GLU A 519 -30.22 -8.19 -16.15
N GLU A 520 -29.85 -8.52 -17.39
CA GLU A 520 -29.04 -7.65 -18.26
C GLU A 520 -29.94 -6.59 -18.92
N VAL A 521 -29.60 -5.32 -18.72
CA VAL A 521 -30.31 -4.15 -19.23
C VAL A 521 -29.70 -3.75 -20.57
N THR A 522 -30.48 -3.84 -21.64
CA THR A 522 -30.02 -3.49 -22.99
C THR A 522 -29.93 -1.98 -23.16
N LEU A 523 -28.72 -1.48 -23.46
CA LEU A 523 -28.46 -0.08 -23.80
C LEU A 523 -28.47 0.14 -25.33
N PRO A 524 -28.73 1.37 -25.82
CA PRO A 524 -28.67 1.69 -27.25
C PRO A 524 -27.28 1.55 -27.90
N THR A 525 -26.22 1.36 -27.11
CA THR A 525 -24.83 1.23 -27.57
C THR A 525 -24.13 0.02 -26.95
N PRO A 526 -23.24 -0.68 -27.69
CA PRO A 526 -22.45 -1.81 -27.18
C PRO A 526 -21.21 -1.35 -26.37
N HIS A 527 -21.30 -0.19 -25.72
CA HIS A 527 -20.21 0.50 -25.04
C HIS A 527 -20.14 0.12 -23.55
N GLY A 528 -18.94 0.14 -22.95
CA GLY A 528 -18.77 -0.13 -21.51
C GLY A 528 -19.24 1.04 -20.64
N ILE A 529 -19.59 0.77 -19.38
CA ILE A 529 -20.12 1.81 -18.47
C ILE A 529 -19.00 2.69 -17.92
N ASN A 530 -19.20 4.01 -17.97
CA ASN A 530 -18.23 5.02 -17.55
C ASN A 530 -18.66 5.66 -16.20
N SER A 531 -19.92 6.08 -16.11
CA SER A 531 -20.53 6.58 -14.88
C SER A 531 -22.04 6.38 -14.86
N LEU A 532 -22.58 6.17 -13.66
CA LEU A 532 -24.00 6.13 -13.37
C LEU A 532 -24.37 7.31 -12.46
N ALA A 533 -25.57 7.86 -12.61
CA ALA A 533 -26.15 8.85 -11.69
C ALA A 533 -27.68 8.77 -11.70
N VAL A 534 -28.33 9.27 -10.65
CA VAL A 534 -29.79 9.12 -10.45
C VAL A 534 -30.42 10.39 -9.89
N THR A 535 -31.68 10.64 -10.26
CA THR A 535 -32.61 11.58 -9.62
C THR A 535 -33.87 10.82 -9.18
N GLU A 536 -34.82 11.50 -8.55
CA GLU A 536 -36.12 10.92 -8.16
C GLU A 536 -36.91 10.37 -9.35
N ASP A 537 -36.69 10.90 -10.57
CA ASP A 537 -37.43 10.58 -11.80
C ASP A 537 -36.62 9.84 -12.88
N ARG A 538 -35.28 9.83 -12.80
CA ARG A 538 -34.41 9.38 -13.91
C ARG A 538 -33.16 8.64 -13.46
N LEU A 539 -32.79 7.65 -14.27
CA LEU A 539 -31.48 6.98 -14.29
C LEU A 539 -30.66 7.53 -15.45
N TYR A 540 -29.47 8.09 -15.17
CA TYR A 540 -28.51 8.59 -16.15
C TYR A 540 -27.33 7.61 -16.30
N VAL A 541 -26.92 7.36 -17.53
CA VAL A 541 -25.82 6.43 -17.86
C VAL A 541 -24.90 7.08 -18.88
N THR A 542 -23.62 7.27 -18.53
CA THR A 542 -22.57 7.50 -19.52
C THR A 542 -21.91 6.17 -19.92
N THR A 543 -21.86 5.92 -21.22
CA THR A 543 -21.13 4.79 -21.82
C THR A 543 -19.91 5.30 -22.56
N ILE A 544 -18.92 4.45 -22.84
CA ILE A 544 -17.74 4.83 -23.61
C ILE A 544 -17.24 3.70 -24.52
N SER A 545 -16.92 4.06 -25.76
CA SER A 545 -16.47 3.12 -26.78
C SER A 545 -15.02 2.67 -26.59
N SER A 546 -14.74 1.43 -26.99
CA SER A 546 -13.40 0.87 -27.16
C SER A 546 -12.85 1.02 -28.58
N GLN A 547 -13.64 1.54 -29.53
CA GLN A 547 -13.17 1.69 -30.91
C GLN A 547 -12.24 2.91 -31.04
N PRO A 548 -11.02 2.74 -31.57
CA PRO A 548 -9.98 3.77 -31.56
C PRO A 548 -10.27 4.93 -32.52
N ASP A 549 -11.05 4.69 -33.59
CA ASP A 549 -11.23 5.66 -34.68
C ASP A 549 -12.12 6.85 -34.27
N THR A 550 -12.99 6.67 -33.26
CA THR A 550 -13.64 7.77 -32.51
C THR A 550 -14.03 7.30 -31.10
N PRO A 551 -13.47 7.87 -30.02
CA PRO A 551 -13.88 7.59 -28.65
C PRO A 551 -15.21 8.29 -28.32
N HIS A 552 -16.32 7.79 -28.86
CA HIS A 552 -17.65 8.24 -28.50
C HIS A 552 -17.97 7.84 -27.05
N CYS A 553 -17.99 8.83 -26.15
CA CYS A 553 -18.82 8.76 -24.97
C CYS A 553 -20.27 9.09 -25.41
N ALA A 554 -21.23 8.28 -24.97
CA ALA A 554 -22.65 8.55 -25.15
C ALA A 554 -23.31 8.69 -23.78
N LEU A 555 -24.32 9.56 -23.67
CA LEU A 555 -25.06 9.84 -22.44
C LEU A 555 -26.54 9.58 -22.70
N PHE A 556 -27.12 8.69 -21.90
CA PHE A 556 -28.53 8.33 -21.97
C PHE A 556 -29.22 8.66 -20.65
N TYR A 557 -30.54 8.86 -20.70
CA TYR A 557 -31.40 8.76 -19.53
C TYR A 557 -32.60 7.83 -19.76
N SER A 558 -33.07 7.20 -18.69
CA SER A 558 -34.28 6.39 -18.62
C SER A 558 -35.20 6.94 -17.52
N THR A 559 -36.51 6.98 -17.80
CA THR A 559 -37.59 7.34 -16.85
C THR A 559 -38.40 6.11 -16.40
N ASP A 560 -38.00 4.92 -16.84
CA ASP A 560 -38.62 3.62 -16.59
C ASP A 560 -37.59 2.59 -16.09
N PHE A 561 -36.53 3.09 -15.47
CA PHE A 561 -35.50 2.31 -14.77
C PHE A 561 -34.87 1.18 -15.63
N GLY A 562 -34.62 1.52 -16.90
CA GLY A 562 -33.82 0.75 -17.85
C GLY A 562 -34.60 0.10 -19.00
N ASP A 563 -35.93 0.17 -19.02
CA ASP A 563 -36.75 -0.43 -20.09
C ASP A 563 -36.71 0.37 -21.41
N SER A 564 -36.57 1.69 -21.35
CA SER A 564 -36.32 2.55 -22.51
C SER A 564 -35.31 3.66 -22.24
N TRP A 565 -34.71 4.20 -23.31
CA TRP A 565 -33.57 5.11 -23.24
C TRP A 565 -33.72 6.28 -24.21
N ASN A 566 -33.46 7.48 -23.71
CA ASN A 566 -33.38 8.72 -24.48
C ASN A 566 -31.91 9.12 -24.62
N ASP A 567 -31.46 9.40 -25.83
CA ASP A 567 -30.11 9.88 -26.10
C ASP A 567 -30.03 11.40 -25.92
N ILE A 568 -29.15 11.85 -25.02
CA ILE A 568 -28.85 13.26 -24.73
C ILE A 568 -27.35 13.55 -24.92
N THR A 569 -26.67 12.76 -25.75
CA THR A 569 -25.24 12.92 -26.07
C THR A 569 -24.96 14.29 -26.72
N PRO A 570 -23.97 15.07 -26.25
CA PRO A 570 -23.62 16.38 -26.83
C PRO A 570 -23.20 16.29 -28.31
N ASN A 571 -24.15 16.52 -29.21
CA ASN A 571 -24.10 16.11 -30.62
C ASN A 571 -23.42 17.11 -31.59
N THR A 572 -22.39 17.84 -31.15
CA THR A 572 -21.61 18.74 -32.03
C THR A 572 -20.10 18.52 -31.90
N ASP A 573 -19.37 18.65 -33.01
CA ASP A 573 -17.91 18.45 -33.07
C ASP A 573 -17.14 19.31 -32.05
N LYS A 574 -17.69 20.49 -31.73
CA LYS A 574 -17.26 21.42 -30.69
C LYS A 574 -17.06 20.74 -29.32
N TYR A 575 -17.86 19.72 -29.00
CA TYR A 575 -17.88 19.05 -27.70
C TYR A 575 -17.21 17.66 -27.71
N LEU A 576 -16.98 17.07 -28.88
CA LEU A 576 -16.44 15.71 -29.01
C LEU A 576 -15.09 15.55 -28.29
N PHE A 577 -14.21 16.55 -28.36
CA PHE A 577 -12.91 16.53 -27.67
C PHE A 577 -13.03 16.62 -26.14
N LYS A 578 -14.13 17.17 -25.58
CA LYS A 578 -14.32 17.26 -24.13
C LYS A 578 -14.70 15.92 -23.49
N LEU A 579 -15.31 15.04 -24.27
CA LEU A 579 -15.86 13.74 -23.85
C LEU A 579 -14.85 12.58 -23.93
N ILE A 580 -13.58 12.87 -24.23
CA ILE A 580 -12.53 11.85 -24.37
C ILE A 580 -12.04 11.41 -22.98
N GLY A 581 -12.34 10.15 -22.61
CA GLY A 581 -11.84 9.50 -21.40
C GLY A 581 -12.92 9.30 -20.33
N THR A 582 -12.50 9.11 -19.08
CA THR A 582 -13.47 8.91 -17.99
C THR A 582 -14.17 10.22 -17.63
N VAL A 583 -15.50 10.20 -17.63
CA VAL A 583 -16.35 11.36 -17.29
C VAL A 583 -17.34 11.00 -16.19
N ARG A 584 -17.63 11.94 -15.30
CA ARG A 584 -18.74 11.86 -14.34
C ARG A 584 -19.91 12.70 -14.83
N VAL A 585 -21.12 12.16 -14.69
CA VAL A 585 -22.38 12.90 -14.84
C VAL A 585 -22.90 13.23 -13.44
N VAL A 586 -23.32 14.48 -13.24
CA VAL A 586 -23.82 15.02 -11.97
C VAL A 586 -25.13 15.77 -12.24
N PRO A 587 -26.29 15.14 -12.00
CA PRO A 587 -27.59 15.80 -12.11
C PRO A 587 -27.90 16.61 -10.85
N VAL A 588 -28.53 17.78 -11.01
CA VAL A 588 -29.07 18.59 -9.91
C VAL A 588 -30.20 19.47 -10.42
N GLY A 589 -31.44 19.25 -9.93
CA GLY A 589 -32.62 19.98 -10.42
C GLY A 589 -32.86 19.75 -11.91
N ASP A 590 -32.87 20.83 -12.69
CA ASP A 590 -33.01 20.80 -14.15
C ASP A 590 -31.63 20.76 -14.85
N THR A 591 -30.55 20.98 -14.08
CA THR A 591 -29.16 21.02 -14.55
C THR A 591 -28.52 19.64 -14.63
N LEU A 592 -27.78 19.38 -15.72
CA LEU A 592 -26.80 18.30 -15.80
C LEU A 592 -25.39 18.88 -15.98
N MET A 593 -24.44 18.45 -15.15
CA MET A 593 -23.01 18.67 -15.39
C MET A 593 -22.36 17.36 -15.86
N VAL A 594 -21.53 17.44 -16.90
CA VAL A 594 -20.61 16.37 -17.29
C VAL A 594 -19.18 16.89 -17.16
N ILE A 595 -18.33 16.19 -16.42
CA ILE A 595 -16.96 16.61 -16.11
C ILE A 595 -15.96 15.47 -16.34
N GLY A 596 -14.82 15.79 -16.95
CA GLY A 596 -13.70 14.87 -17.14
C GLY A 596 -12.41 15.59 -17.59
N PRO A 597 -11.40 14.86 -18.10
CA PRO A 597 -10.11 15.42 -18.51
C PRO A 597 -10.18 16.52 -19.59
N GLY A 598 -11.24 16.52 -20.40
CA GLY A 598 -11.51 17.57 -21.40
C GLY A 598 -12.16 18.84 -20.84
N GLY A 599 -12.45 18.89 -19.54
CA GLY A 599 -13.13 19.99 -18.85
C GLY A 599 -14.60 19.67 -18.51
N VAL A 600 -15.42 20.72 -18.46
CA VAL A 600 -16.86 20.65 -18.13
C VAL A 600 -17.73 20.92 -19.36
N LEU A 601 -18.88 20.26 -19.42
CA LEU A 601 -20.05 20.58 -20.25
C LEU A 601 -21.27 20.68 -19.32
N ARG A 602 -22.23 21.56 -19.66
CA ARG A 602 -23.45 21.75 -18.85
C ARG A 602 -24.72 21.87 -19.70
N SER A 603 -25.77 21.19 -19.28
CA SER A 603 -27.15 21.43 -19.69
C SER A 603 -27.93 22.11 -18.56
N TYR A 604 -28.94 22.91 -18.91
CA TYR A 604 -29.89 23.57 -18.00
C TYR A 604 -31.33 23.03 -18.20
N ASP A 605 -31.48 21.96 -18.98
CA ASP A 605 -32.71 21.45 -19.57
C ASP A 605 -32.68 19.91 -19.65
N ARG A 606 -32.17 19.25 -18.59
CA ARG A 606 -32.08 17.79 -18.44
C ARG A 606 -31.41 17.03 -19.60
N GLY A 607 -30.57 17.71 -20.37
CA GLY A 607 -29.77 17.15 -21.47
C GLY A 607 -30.20 17.56 -22.88
N GLU A 608 -31.27 18.35 -23.04
CA GLU A 608 -31.77 18.76 -24.37
C GLU A 608 -30.80 19.70 -25.11
N THR A 609 -30.15 20.64 -24.41
CA THR A 609 -29.11 21.49 -24.99
C THR A 609 -27.84 21.56 -24.13
N TRP A 610 -26.69 21.69 -24.80
CA TRP A 610 -25.38 21.65 -24.15
C TRP A 610 -24.60 22.94 -24.36
N THR A 611 -24.17 23.50 -23.24
CA THR A 611 -23.33 24.70 -23.13
C THR A 611 -21.91 24.32 -22.73
N ASP A 612 -20.95 25.11 -23.20
CA ASP A 612 -19.56 25.06 -22.74
C ASP A 612 -19.33 26.29 -21.86
N PRO A 613 -19.10 26.12 -20.54
CA PRO A 613 -18.90 27.24 -19.63
C PRO A 613 -17.55 27.96 -19.82
N GLY A 614 -16.62 27.36 -20.58
CA GLY A 614 -15.33 27.94 -20.93
C GLY A 614 -14.13 27.00 -20.73
N ARG A 615 -12.93 27.57 -20.90
CA ARG A 615 -11.65 26.95 -20.56
C ARG A 615 -11.07 27.58 -19.30
N ASP A 616 -11.35 27.00 -18.14
CA ASP A 616 -10.38 27.04 -17.04
C ASP A 616 -9.44 25.83 -17.16
N LEU A 617 -8.27 26.05 -17.77
CA LEU A 617 -7.25 25.02 -17.94
C LEU A 617 -6.45 24.74 -16.65
N GLN A 618 -6.52 25.59 -15.62
CA GLN A 618 -5.69 25.47 -14.42
C GLN A 618 -6.07 24.22 -13.59
N HIS A 619 -7.33 23.80 -13.71
CA HIS A 619 -7.93 22.66 -13.01
C HIS A 619 -8.24 21.44 -13.92
N ALA A 620 -7.78 21.42 -15.17
CA ALA A 620 -8.14 20.38 -16.15
C ALA A 620 -7.56 18.98 -15.86
N PHE A 621 -6.49 18.87 -15.05
CA PHE A 621 -5.89 17.58 -14.66
C PHE A 621 -6.59 16.92 -13.45
N THR A 622 -7.91 16.76 -13.55
CA THR A 622 -8.68 15.81 -12.72
C THR A 622 -9.08 14.62 -13.58
N GLY A 623 -8.48 13.45 -13.35
CA GLY A 623 -8.98 12.20 -13.95
C GLY A 623 -10.38 11.90 -13.41
N GLY A 624 -11.30 11.47 -14.27
CA GLY A 624 -12.75 11.28 -13.97
C GLY A 624 -13.09 10.18 -12.96
N PHE A 625 -12.11 9.74 -12.16
CA PHE A 625 -12.27 8.79 -11.07
C PHE A 625 -12.47 9.47 -9.71
N LEU A 626 -12.12 10.76 -9.57
CA LEU A 626 -12.24 11.49 -8.31
C LEU A 626 -13.70 11.91 -8.03
N PRO A 627 -14.16 11.93 -6.77
CA PRO A 627 -15.50 12.38 -6.41
C PRO A 627 -15.82 13.81 -6.86
N VAL A 628 -17.05 14.02 -7.30
CA VAL A 628 -17.65 15.32 -7.59
C VAL A 628 -19.12 15.27 -7.21
N VAL A 629 -19.63 16.34 -6.58
CA VAL A 629 -21.01 16.45 -6.09
C VAL A 629 -21.55 17.86 -6.32
N ALA A 630 -22.88 17.94 -6.46
CA ALA A 630 -23.62 19.20 -6.50
C ALA A 630 -24.38 19.40 -5.19
N LEU A 631 -24.38 20.63 -4.68
CA LEU A 631 -25.19 21.06 -3.54
C LEU A 631 -26.50 21.72 -4.02
N ASP A 632 -26.40 22.45 -5.12
CA ASP A 632 -27.47 23.06 -5.91
C ASP A 632 -26.95 23.34 -7.34
N GLU A 633 -27.73 24.04 -8.16
CA GLU A 633 -27.40 24.32 -9.57
C GLU A 633 -26.25 25.31 -9.78
N ASN A 634 -25.72 25.93 -8.72
CA ASN A 634 -24.57 26.85 -8.76
C ASN A 634 -23.37 26.35 -7.95
N ASN A 635 -23.62 25.65 -6.84
CA ASN A 635 -22.60 25.21 -5.90
C ASN A 635 -22.16 23.76 -6.14
N PHE A 636 -20.99 23.59 -6.76
CA PHE A 636 -20.38 22.29 -7.06
C PHE A 636 -19.05 22.10 -6.32
N TYR A 637 -18.78 20.89 -5.87
CA TYR A 637 -17.59 20.53 -5.11
C TYR A 637 -16.93 19.30 -5.75
N LYS A 638 -15.63 19.37 -6.03
CA LYS A 638 -14.85 18.24 -6.58
C LYS A 638 -13.61 17.97 -5.76
N SER A 639 -13.28 16.70 -5.59
CA SER A 639 -12.04 16.26 -4.97
C SER A 639 -10.87 16.42 -5.94
N GLU A 640 -9.77 16.97 -5.44
CA GLU A 640 -8.45 16.95 -6.07
C GLU A 640 -7.49 16.07 -5.25
N LEU A 641 -6.27 15.86 -5.73
CA LEU A 641 -5.26 15.07 -5.00
C LEU A 641 -4.97 15.65 -3.59
N ALA A 642 -5.01 16.97 -3.47
CA ALA A 642 -4.61 17.73 -2.28
C ALA A 642 -5.77 18.20 -1.39
N GLY A 643 -7.03 18.03 -1.83
CA GLY A 643 -8.15 18.71 -1.19
C GLY A 643 -9.43 18.75 -2.02
N VAL A 644 -10.18 19.84 -1.86
CA VAL A 644 -11.41 20.13 -2.61
C VAL A 644 -11.27 21.46 -3.34
N THR A 645 -11.79 21.51 -4.56
CA THR A 645 -12.12 22.77 -5.23
C THR A 645 -13.64 22.94 -5.33
N ARG A 646 -14.09 24.18 -5.19
CA ARG A 646 -15.49 24.60 -5.26
C ARG A 646 -15.71 25.54 -6.43
N SER A 647 -16.81 25.34 -7.14
CA SER A 647 -17.46 26.38 -7.95
C SER A 647 -18.69 26.87 -7.20
N THR A 648 -18.94 28.18 -7.23
CA THR A 648 -20.17 28.83 -6.74
C THR A 648 -20.91 29.57 -7.86
N ASP A 649 -20.47 29.36 -9.10
CA ASP A 649 -20.91 30.04 -10.33
C ASP A 649 -21.39 29.04 -11.39
N GLY A 650 -21.77 27.82 -10.97
CA GLY A 650 -22.38 26.83 -11.85
C GLY A 650 -21.40 25.98 -12.66
N GLY A 651 -20.15 25.89 -12.22
CA GLY A 651 -19.06 25.15 -12.86
C GLY A 651 -18.16 25.99 -13.77
N HIS A 652 -18.40 27.30 -13.86
CA HIS A 652 -17.64 28.23 -14.73
C HIS A 652 -16.22 28.51 -14.22
N SER A 653 -16.03 28.65 -12.91
CA SER A 653 -14.71 28.79 -12.27
C SER A 653 -14.58 27.90 -11.04
N TRP A 654 -13.36 27.42 -10.77
CA TRP A 654 -13.09 26.48 -9.68
C TRP A 654 -11.98 27.02 -8.76
N HIS A 655 -12.29 27.12 -7.47
CA HIS A 655 -11.42 27.73 -6.47
C HIS A 655 -11.07 26.74 -5.35
N PRO A 656 -9.82 26.69 -4.85
CA PRO A 656 -9.46 25.87 -3.69
C PRO A 656 -10.30 26.21 -2.46
N PHE A 657 -10.92 25.20 -1.84
CA PHE A 657 -11.87 25.40 -0.74
C PHE A 657 -11.54 24.48 0.45
N MET A 658 -10.60 24.96 1.28
CA MET A 658 -9.86 24.16 2.27
C MET A 658 -9.96 24.67 3.70
N THR A 659 -10.65 25.80 3.93
CA THR A 659 -10.80 26.44 5.24
C THR A 659 -11.33 25.45 6.27
N GLY A 660 -10.69 25.36 7.43
CA GLY A 660 -11.13 24.49 8.54
C GLY A 660 -10.77 22.99 8.40
N LEU A 661 -10.15 22.56 7.31
CA LEU A 661 -9.60 21.21 7.18
C LEU A 661 -8.23 21.11 7.87
N ALA A 662 -8.04 20.13 8.75
CA ALA A 662 -6.72 19.86 9.33
C ALA A 662 -5.75 19.38 8.24
N SER A 663 -4.51 19.87 8.30
CA SER A 663 -3.49 19.63 7.27
C SER A 663 -3.15 18.14 7.12
N ALA A 664 -2.90 17.69 5.89
CA ALA A 664 -2.53 16.30 5.57
C ALA A 664 -1.33 16.21 4.62
N ASP A 665 -0.72 15.02 4.61
CA ASP A 665 0.33 14.53 3.70
C ASP A 665 1.43 15.56 3.39
N VAL A 666 2.31 15.75 4.37
CA VAL A 666 3.54 16.54 4.22
C VAL A 666 4.56 15.70 3.46
N GLN A 667 4.70 15.97 2.16
CA GLN A 667 5.58 15.21 1.26
C GLN A 667 7.05 15.60 1.40
N SER A 668 7.31 16.80 1.93
CA SER A 668 8.63 17.31 2.31
C SER A 668 8.46 18.54 3.20
N LEU A 669 9.39 18.76 4.12
CA LEU A 669 9.44 19.91 5.03
C LEU A 669 10.89 20.31 5.24
N ILE A 670 11.26 21.57 4.96
CA ILE A 670 12.63 22.09 5.11
C ILE A 670 12.62 23.52 5.68
N VAL A 671 13.78 23.98 6.17
CA VAL A 671 14.02 25.33 6.71
C VAL A 671 14.98 26.10 5.79
N GLY A 672 14.69 27.37 5.52
CA GLY A 672 15.63 28.29 4.86
C GLY A 672 15.27 29.75 5.09
N LYS A 673 16.26 30.60 5.40
CA LYS A 673 16.10 32.04 5.71
C LYS A 673 15.10 32.30 6.84
N ASN A 674 15.19 31.52 7.92
CA ASN A 674 14.29 31.57 9.08
C ASN A 674 12.80 31.41 8.68
N ARG A 675 12.53 30.63 7.62
CA ARG A 675 11.19 30.26 7.15
C ARG A 675 11.11 28.76 6.97
N LEU A 676 9.92 28.20 7.23
CA LEU A 676 9.56 26.84 6.85
C LEU A 676 9.06 26.83 5.40
N TYR A 677 9.34 25.73 4.70
CA TYR A 677 8.74 25.39 3.41
C TYR A 677 8.23 23.95 3.44
N ALA A 678 6.96 23.75 3.09
CA ALA A 678 6.32 22.44 3.05
C ALA A 678 5.80 22.14 1.64
N VAL A 679 5.99 20.90 1.17
CA VAL A 679 5.23 20.35 0.04
C VAL A 679 4.03 19.60 0.60
N THR A 680 2.82 20.06 0.28
CA THR A 680 1.56 19.38 0.65
C THR A 680 0.67 19.25 -0.57
N GLY A 681 0.37 18.01 -0.96
CA GLY A 681 -0.46 17.70 -2.12
C GLY A 681 0.03 18.29 -3.45
N GLY A 682 1.35 18.38 -3.65
CA GLY A 682 1.95 18.97 -4.85
C GLY A 682 1.87 20.51 -4.95
N LYS A 683 1.46 21.21 -3.89
CA LYS A 683 1.67 22.66 -3.73
C LYS A 683 2.82 22.92 -2.75
N ILE A 684 3.43 24.10 -2.86
CA ILE A 684 4.43 24.58 -1.91
C ILE A 684 3.80 25.67 -1.05
N ALA A 685 3.96 25.57 0.25
CA ALA A 685 3.56 26.57 1.22
C ALA A 685 4.77 27.01 2.07
N THR A 686 4.72 28.24 2.57
CA THR A 686 5.75 28.83 3.44
C THR A 686 5.15 29.39 4.72
N SER A 687 5.88 29.30 5.83
CA SER A 687 5.59 29.99 7.09
C SER A 687 6.82 30.78 7.54
N SER A 688 6.59 31.98 8.07
CA SER A 688 7.61 32.85 8.69
C SER A 688 7.39 33.09 10.18
N ASP A 689 6.54 32.27 10.82
CA ASP A 689 6.06 32.45 12.19
C ASP A 689 6.05 31.14 13.00
N GLY A 690 6.93 30.19 12.65
CA GLY A 690 7.05 28.91 13.34
C GLY A 690 5.86 27.97 13.14
N GLY A 691 5.23 28.04 11.96
CA GLY A 691 4.11 27.19 11.55
C GLY A 691 2.73 27.65 12.04
N GLU A 692 2.62 28.85 12.61
CA GLU A 692 1.35 29.42 13.09
C GLU A 692 0.41 29.86 11.96
N SER A 693 0.97 30.35 10.85
CA SER A 693 0.27 30.66 9.60
C SER A 693 1.10 30.26 8.39
N TRP A 694 0.43 30.05 7.25
CA TRP A 694 1.03 29.50 6.04
C TRP A 694 0.48 30.18 4.80
N GLU A 695 1.37 30.56 3.88
CA GLU A 695 1.06 31.19 2.59
C GLU A 695 1.42 30.24 1.45
N THR A 696 0.61 30.19 0.38
CA THR A 696 0.96 29.43 -0.83
C THR A 696 2.05 30.17 -1.61
N VAL A 697 3.17 29.49 -1.90
CA VAL A 697 4.23 30.04 -2.75
C VAL A 697 3.80 29.91 -4.21
N ASN A 698 3.51 31.04 -4.84
CA ASN A 698 3.08 31.08 -6.24
C ASN A 698 4.27 30.98 -7.21
N VAL A 699 4.03 30.58 -8.45
CA VAL A 699 5.02 30.67 -9.54
C VAL A 699 4.83 31.96 -10.30
N TYR A 700 5.93 32.66 -10.60
CA TYR A 700 5.91 33.87 -11.43
C TYR A 700 5.31 33.55 -12.82
N GLY A 701 4.36 34.37 -13.27
CA GLY A 701 3.59 34.10 -14.50
C GLY A 701 2.45 33.09 -14.36
N GLY A 702 2.18 32.55 -13.16
CA GLY A 702 1.01 31.70 -12.89
C GLY A 702 1.16 30.23 -13.33
N GLY A 703 2.40 29.75 -13.51
CA GLY A 703 2.67 28.34 -13.83
C GLY A 703 2.21 27.37 -12.73
N LYS A 704 1.76 26.18 -13.12
CA LYS A 704 1.42 25.08 -12.19
C LYS A 704 2.63 24.16 -12.01
N LEU A 705 3.01 23.92 -10.76
CA LEU A 705 3.99 22.90 -10.39
C LEU A 705 3.36 21.50 -10.49
N LEU A 706 4.08 20.55 -11.08
CA LEU A 706 3.75 19.13 -11.08
C LEU A 706 4.93 18.33 -10.52
N ILE A 707 4.63 17.46 -9.54
CA ILE A 707 5.61 16.71 -8.73
C ILE A 707 6.79 17.60 -8.26
N PRO A 708 6.54 18.71 -7.53
CA PRO A 708 7.62 19.56 -7.05
C PRO A 708 8.51 18.83 -6.03
N ARG A 709 9.82 18.90 -6.21
CA ARG A 709 10.82 18.62 -5.17
C ARG A 709 11.40 19.94 -4.69
N ILE A 710 11.67 20.04 -3.39
CA ILE A 710 12.23 21.24 -2.76
C ILE A 710 13.59 20.95 -2.13
N GLY A 711 14.45 21.95 -2.09
CA GLY A 711 15.73 21.92 -1.40
C GLY A 711 16.20 23.32 -1.03
N THR A 712 17.13 23.45 -0.09
CA THR A 712 17.67 24.74 0.37
C THR A 712 19.19 24.75 0.28
N ILE A 713 19.73 25.75 -0.42
CA ILE A 713 21.16 25.91 -0.66
C ILE A 713 21.51 27.39 -0.46
N ASP A 714 22.51 27.67 0.37
CA ASP A 714 22.79 29.00 0.95
C ASP A 714 21.50 29.68 1.46
N GLU A 715 20.76 28.89 2.23
CA GLU A 715 19.43 29.17 2.79
C GLU A 715 18.33 29.55 1.76
N THR A 716 18.62 29.48 0.46
CA THR A 716 17.71 29.81 -0.65
C THR A 716 16.88 28.60 -1.03
N LEU A 717 15.55 28.75 -1.07
CA LEU A 717 14.67 27.71 -1.60
C LEU A 717 14.88 27.56 -3.11
N TYR A 718 15.22 26.35 -3.54
CA TYR A 718 15.17 25.88 -4.91
C TYR A 718 14.08 24.82 -5.06
N VAL A 719 13.48 24.75 -6.26
CA VAL A 719 12.38 23.87 -6.58
C VAL A 719 12.58 23.30 -7.98
N SER A 720 12.75 21.98 -8.13
CA SER A 720 12.58 21.33 -9.42
C SER A 720 11.12 20.91 -9.58
N SER A 721 10.54 21.11 -10.77
CA SER A 721 9.17 20.66 -11.07
C SER A 721 8.96 20.51 -12.57
N ILE A 722 7.96 19.72 -12.95
CA ILE A 722 7.60 19.51 -14.35
C ILE A 722 6.65 20.65 -14.78
N ALA A 723 7.17 21.57 -15.58
CA ALA A 723 6.45 22.69 -16.16
C ALA A 723 6.01 22.34 -17.59
N GLY A 724 4.73 22.02 -17.76
CA GLY A 724 4.19 21.56 -19.04
C GLY A 724 4.74 20.20 -19.46
N ASN A 725 5.73 20.19 -20.34
CA ASN A 725 6.40 18.99 -20.86
C ASN A 725 7.88 18.87 -20.43
N ARG A 726 8.39 19.77 -19.58
CA ARG A 726 9.82 19.89 -19.27
C ARG A 726 10.09 19.95 -17.77
N THR A 727 11.20 19.38 -17.31
CA THR A 727 11.71 19.66 -15.96
C THR A 727 12.31 21.05 -15.93
N GLN A 728 11.85 21.90 -15.01
CA GLN A 728 12.33 23.27 -14.84
C GLN A 728 12.76 23.50 -13.39
N LEU A 729 13.89 24.19 -13.21
CA LEU A 729 14.39 24.63 -11.91
C LEU A 729 13.92 26.07 -11.64
N PHE A 730 13.34 26.28 -10.47
CA PHE A 730 12.94 27.59 -9.95
C PHE A 730 13.71 27.89 -8.67
N HIS A 731 13.83 29.18 -8.35
CA HIS A 731 14.33 29.64 -7.06
C HIS A 731 13.38 30.69 -6.47
N LEU A 732 13.39 30.85 -5.15
CA LEU A 732 12.68 31.93 -4.47
C LEU A 732 13.64 33.12 -4.24
N PRO A 733 13.43 34.28 -4.89
CA PRO A 733 14.34 35.42 -4.72
C PRO A 733 14.32 35.97 -3.30
N VAL A 734 15.46 36.49 -2.81
CA VAL A 734 15.65 37.01 -1.44
C VAL A 734 14.67 38.13 -1.06
N LYS A 735 14.08 38.81 -2.05
CA LYS A 735 13.06 39.87 -1.88
C LYS A 735 11.76 39.57 -2.66
N GLY A 736 11.46 38.31 -2.93
CA GLY A 736 10.29 37.87 -3.68
C GLY A 736 9.40 36.90 -2.89
N ASN A 737 8.10 36.89 -3.22
CA ASN A 737 7.10 35.97 -2.68
C ASN A 737 6.62 34.91 -3.70
N ALA A 738 7.29 34.83 -4.86
CA ALA A 738 6.97 33.92 -5.94
C ALA A 738 8.25 33.27 -6.50
N LEU A 739 8.12 32.00 -6.90
CA LEU A 739 9.17 31.22 -7.55
C LEU A 739 9.44 31.76 -8.96
N VAL A 740 10.70 32.06 -9.25
CA VAL A 740 11.15 32.54 -10.56
C VAL A 740 11.99 31.43 -11.22
N PRO A 741 11.81 31.14 -12.52
CA PRO A 741 12.69 30.21 -13.22
C PRO A 741 14.15 30.66 -13.16
N VAL A 742 15.07 29.75 -12.89
CA VAL A 742 16.50 30.03 -13.05
C VAL A 742 16.75 30.28 -14.54
N GLN A 743 17.41 31.38 -14.87
CA GLN A 743 17.63 31.81 -16.26
C GLN A 743 18.71 30.96 -16.94
N ASP A 744 18.69 30.96 -18.27
CA ASP A 744 19.68 30.37 -19.17
C ASP A 744 19.95 28.85 -19.03
N ILE A 745 19.25 28.15 -18.13
CA ILE A 745 19.25 26.68 -18.07
C ILE A 745 18.65 26.13 -19.38
N PRO A 746 19.39 25.29 -20.11
CA PRO A 746 18.89 24.65 -21.33
C PRO A 746 17.82 23.61 -20.99
N ASP A 747 16.90 23.39 -21.93
CA ASP A 747 16.01 22.24 -21.87
C ASP A 747 16.82 20.93 -21.91
N PHE A 748 16.32 19.87 -21.27
CA PHE A 748 16.68 18.52 -21.72
C PHE A 748 16.05 18.31 -23.11
N ASP A 749 16.85 17.82 -24.08
CA ASP A 749 16.42 17.71 -25.47
C ASP A 749 15.08 16.96 -25.62
N GLN A 750 14.18 17.51 -26.44
CA GLN A 750 12.74 17.28 -26.35
C GLN A 750 12.26 15.90 -26.84
N ASP A 751 13.18 15.01 -27.20
CA ASP A 751 12.92 13.65 -27.67
C ASP A 751 12.55 12.73 -26.50
N ASN A 752 11.39 12.94 -25.87
CA ASN A 752 10.69 11.95 -25.05
C ASN A 752 9.68 11.20 -25.94
N LEU A 753 9.72 9.86 -25.93
CA LEU A 753 8.76 9.00 -26.63
C LEU A 753 7.30 9.40 -26.36
N TYR A 754 6.96 9.82 -25.13
CA TYR A 754 5.64 10.33 -24.77
C TYR A 754 5.22 11.51 -25.68
N ILE A 755 6.11 12.48 -25.91
CA ILE A 755 5.84 13.68 -26.70
C ILE A 755 5.79 13.33 -28.19
N GLU A 756 6.75 12.54 -28.66
CA GLU A 756 6.82 12.11 -30.06
C GLU A 756 5.58 11.33 -30.45
N TRP A 757 5.16 10.35 -29.64
CA TRP A 757 3.92 9.62 -29.85
C TRP A 757 2.69 10.49 -29.72
N LYS A 758 2.62 11.43 -28.77
CA LYS A 758 1.50 12.40 -28.67
C LYS A 758 1.39 13.30 -29.89
N LYS A 759 2.49 13.51 -30.63
CA LYS A 759 2.50 14.12 -31.96
C LYS A 759 2.06 13.13 -33.05
N ARG A 760 2.66 11.94 -33.15
CA ARG A 760 2.27 10.88 -34.12
C ARG A 760 0.78 10.52 -34.04
N LEU A 761 0.23 10.38 -32.82
CA LEU A 761 -1.18 10.13 -32.53
C LEU A 761 -2.09 11.26 -33.00
N ARG A 762 -1.65 12.51 -32.81
CA ARG A 762 -2.35 13.69 -33.31
C ARG A 762 -2.36 13.71 -34.84
N GLU A 763 -1.20 13.58 -35.47
CA GLU A 763 -1.05 13.62 -36.93
C GLU A 763 -1.83 12.48 -37.61
N ALA A 764 -1.81 11.27 -37.06
CA ALA A 764 -2.63 10.14 -37.53
C ALA A 764 -4.14 10.43 -37.43
N ARG A 765 -4.60 11.06 -36.33
CA ARG A 765 -6.02 11.41 -36.12
C ARG A 765 -6.46 12.61 -36.98
N GLU A 766 -5.61 13.63 -37.14
CA GLU A 766 -5.85 14.81 -37.99
C GLU A 766 -5.88 14.44 -39.49
N THR A 767 -5.12 13.42 -39.91
CA THR A 767 -5.15 12.88 -41.29
C THR A 767 -6.16 11.73 -41.48
N ASN A 768 -6.68 11.17 -40.39
CA ASN A 768 -7.46 9.91 -40.35
C ASN A 768 -6.78 8.73 -41.08
N VAL A 769 -5.44 8.66 -41.00
CA VAL A 769 -4.62 7.62 -41.63
C VAL A 769 -3.83 6.87 -40.57
N LYS A 770 -3.86 5.53 -40.63
CA LYS A 770 -3.08 4.63 -39.76
C LYS A 770 -3.30 4.76 -38.24
N VAL A 771 -4.31 5.50 -37.77
CA VAL A 771 -4.66 5.68 -36.34
C VAL A 771 -4.54 4.38 -35.53
N ARG A 772 -5.15 3.28 -36.01
CA ARG A 772 -5.09 1.96 -35.34
C ARG A 772 -3.68 1.38 -35.21
N GLU A 773 -2.84 1.54 -36.24
CA GLU A 773 -1.44 1.09 -36.22
C GLU A 773 -0.61 1.96 -35.27
N THR A 774 -0.74 3.28 -35.37
CA THR A 774 -0.10 4.27 -34.50
C THR A 774 -0.46 4.03 -33.03
N GLU A 775 -1.71 3.72 -32.72
CA GLU A 775 -2.15 3.38 -31.36
C GLU A 775 -1.70 2.00 -30.90
N LYS A 776 -1.56 1.01 -31.80
CA LYS A 776 -0.96 -0.30 -31.46
C LYS A 776 0.50 -0.12 -31.07
N LEU A 777 1.28 0.59 -31.88
CA LEU A 777 2.68 0.88 -31.63
C LEU A 777 2.90 1.78 -30.40
N TRP A 778 1.99 2.73 -30.12
CA TRP A 778 1.96 3.49 -28.86
C TRP A 778 1.78 2.57 -27.65
N ARG A 779 0.80 1.65 -27.70
CA ARG A 779 0.58 0.65 -26.63
C ARG A 779 1.77 -0.27 -26.43
N GLU A 780 2.39 -0.73 -27.51
CA GLU A 780 3.63 -1.54 -27.49
C GLU A 780 4.83 -0.75 -26.95
N SER A 781 4.84 0.57 -27.15
CA SER A 781 5.84 1.47 -26.58
C SER A 781 5.59 1.82 -25.12
N LEU A 782 4.39 1.58 -24.54
CA LEU A 782 4.07 2.03 -23.17
C LEU A 782 5.06 1.56 -22.10
N PRO A 783 5.67 0.35 -22.15
CA PRO A 783 6.72 -0.05 -21.21
C PRO A 783 8.06 0.70 -21.41
N LEU A 784 8.37 1.15 -22.63
CA LEU A 784 9.53 2.01 -22.91
C LEU A 784 9.26 3.44 -22.43
N ILE A 785 8.06 3.96 -22.73
CA ILE A 785 7.59 5.25 -22.24
C ILE A 785 7.59 5.25 -20.71
N ALA A 786 7.07 4.22 -20.04
CA ALA A 786 7.11 4.11 -18.57
C ALA A 786 8.53 3.96 -17.98
N LYS A 787 9.54 3.57 -18.78
CA LYS A 787 10.96 3.63 -18.40
C LYS A 787 11.58 5.03 -18.61
N GLU A 788 11.00 5.85 -19.49
CA GLU A 788 11.39 7.24 -19.75
C GLU A 788 10.56 8.29 -18.98
N ASP A 789 9.37 7.93 -18.50
CA ASP A 789 8.34 8.89 -18.11
C ASP A 789 8.62 9.54 -16.75
N ILE A 790 9.26 10.70 -16.85
CA ILE A 790 9.00 11.87 -16.01
C ILE A 790 9.02 11.60 -14.50
N THR A 791 10.01 10.86 -14.03
CA THR A 791 10.54 11.15 -12.69
C THR A 791 11.11 12.58 -12.73
N ASN A 792 10.55 13.46 -11.90
CA ASN A 792 11.33 14.61 -11.46
C ASN A 792 12.45 14.02 -10.58
N GLY A 793 13.66 13.92 -11.12
CA GLY A 793 14.77 13.18 -10.51
C GLY A 793 15.33 13.85 -9.27
N GLY A 794 16.37 13.25 -8.69
CA GLY A 794 17.19 13.94 -7.68
C GLY A 794 17.83 15.21 -8.27
N PHE A 795 17.91 16.29 -7.49
CA PHE A 795 18.66 17.49 -7.87
C PHE A 795 19.43 18.07 -6.68
N THR A 796 20.54 18.75 -6.95
CA THR A 796 21.30 19.52 -5.95
C THR A 796 22.11 20.62 -6.66
N LEU A 797 22.73 21.55 -5.94
CA LEU A 797 23.63 22.55 -6.51
C LEU A 797 24.96 22.61 -5.74
N ALA A 798 26.08 22.73 -6.47
CA ALA A 798 27.41 22.99 -5.93
C ALA A 798 27.83 24.41 -6.33
N GLY A 799 27.62 25.35 -5.41
CA GLY A 799 27.63 26.78 -5.75
C GLY A 799 26.56 27.07 -6.82
N GLU A 800 26.98 27.61 -7.96
CA GLU A 800 26.09 27.83 -9.12
C GLU A 800 25.96 26.61 -10.05
N THR A 801 26.74 25.54 -9.85
CA THR A 801 26.65 24.32 -10.67
C THR A 801 25.39 23.54 -10.30
N VAL A 802 24.44 23.39 -11.23
CA VAL A 802 23.24 22.57 -11.05
C VAL A 802 23.53 21.12 -11.38
N PHE A 803 23.16 20.20 -10.49
CA PHE A 803 23.09 18.76 -10.76
C PHE A 803 21.64 18.32 -10.82
N MET A 804 21.28 17.55 -11.84
CA MET A 804 19.93 17.03 -12.01
C MET A 804 19.97 15.65 -12.65
N GLU A 805 19.24 14.71 -12.04
CA GLU A 805 18.92 13.44 -12.67
C GLU A 805 17.85 13.65 -13.75
N HIS A 806 18.10 13.09 -14.93
CA HIS A 806 17.13 12.96 -16.00
C HIS A 806 17.26 11.56 -16.63
N ARG A 807 16.13 10.84 -16.76
CA ARG A 807 16.08 9.48 -17.36
C ARG A 807 17.10 8.50 -16.78
N ARG A 808 17.20 8.42 -15.43
CA ARG A 808 18.18 7.60 -14.70
C ARG A 808 19.65 7.96 -14.96
N LYS A 809 19.97 9.12 -15.55
CA LYS A 809 21.34 9.61 -15.75
C LYS A 809 21.57 10.91 -15.01
N LEU A 810 22.76 11.12 -14.47
CA LEU A 810 23.12 12.37 -13.80
C LEU A 810 23.74 13.36 -14.79
N PHE A 811 23.20 14.57 -14.82
CA PHE A 811 23.72 15.68 -15.60
C PHE A 811 24.14 16.83 -14.69
N ARG A 812 25.12 17.62 -15.14
CA ARG A 812 25.50 18.91 -14.57
C ARG A 812 25.30 20.04 -15.59
N TRP A 813 25.09 21.26 -15.09
CA TRP A 813 25.09 22.50 -15.86
C TRP A 813 25.68 23.64 -15.03
N ARG A 814 26.47 24.51 -15.66
CA ARG A 814 27.07 25.71 -15.07
C ARG A 814 26.59 26.95 -15.83
N PRO A 815 26.41 28.12 -15.17
CA PRO A 815 26.01 29.35 -15.86
C PRO A 815 26.92 29.68 -17.05
N GLY A 816 26.31 29.87 -18.23
CA GLY A 816 27.02 30.10 -19.49
C GLY A 816 27.33 28.83 -20.31
N GLU A 817 27.13 27.62 -19.78
CA GLU A 817 27.10 26.40 -20.60
C GLU A 817 25.79 26.35 -21.41
N THR A 818 25.88 26.04 -22.70
CA THR A 818 24.71 26.06 -23.61
C THR A 818 23.94 24.74 -23.66
N ALA A 819 24.38 23.72 -22.93
CA ALA A 819 23.80 22.38 -22.90
C ALA A 819 24.06 21.70 -21.53
N TRP A 820 23.30 20.65 -21.22
CA TRP A 820 23.57 19.78 -20.08
C TRP A 820 24.76 18.86 -20.35
N HIS A 821 25.71 18.80 -19.44
CA HIS A 821 26.84 17.87 -19.50
C HIS A 821 26.52 16.60 -18.72
N HIS A 822 26.50 15.46 -19.41
CA HIS A 822 26.36 14.15 -18.76
C HIS A 822 27.60 13.84 -17.91
N THR A 823 27.44 13.48 -16.63
CA THR A 823 28.58 13.25 -15.73
C THR A 823 29.23 11.88 -15.86
N GLY A 824 28.65 10.99 -16.67
CA GLY A 824 29.07 9.59 -16.78
C GLY A 824 28.43 8.66 -15.74
N LEU A 825 27.67 9.18 -14.77
CA LEU A 825 26.90 8.36 -13.82
C LEU A 825 25.51 8.04 -14.38
N GLU A 826 25.32 6.78 -14.75
CA GLU A 826 24.03 6.20 -15.14
C GLU A 826 23.59 5.18 -14.08
N ASP A 827 22.34 5.27 -13.62
CA ASP A 827 21.67 4.28 -12.79
C ASP A 827 21.03 3.24 -13.73
N ASP A 828 21.70 2.11 -13.88
CA ASP A 828 21.45 1.02 -14.83
C ASP A 828 20.70 -0.18 -14.21
N GLY A 829 20.56 -0.22 -12.89
CA GLY A 829 20.05 -1.36 -12.10
C GLY A 829 18.70 -1.94 -12.53
N GLU A 830 18.57 -3.26 -12.40
CA GLU A 830 17.34 -4.00 -12.74
C GLU A 830 16.22 -3.83 -11.71
N LEU A 831 16.54 -3.33 -10.51
CA LEU A 831 15.55 -3.15 -9.45
C LEU A 831 14.38 -2.25 -9.89
N PRO A 832 13.11 -2.73 -9.79
CA PRO A 832 11.95 -1.91 -10.08
C PRO A 832 11.92 -0.69 -9.14
N PRO A 833 11.50 0.49 -9.61
CA PRO A 833 11.63 1.74 -8.87
C PRO A 833 10.77 1.72 -7.59
N ILE A 834 11.42 1.50 -6.44
CA ILE A 834 10.82 1.74 -5.13
C ILE A 834 10.61 3.25 -5.00
N ASP A 835 9.35 3.65 -4.86
CA ASP A 835 8.87 5.03 -4.65
C ASP A 835 9.42 6.09 -5.63
N SER A 836 9.85 5.67 -6.82
CA SER A 836 10.48 6.53 -7.84
C SER A 836 11.73 7.32 -7.36
N LYS A 837 12.41 6.86 -6.30
CA LYS A 837 13.75 7.36 -5.95
C LYS A 837 14.76 6.92 -7.03
N GLY A 838 15.46 7.88 -7.62
CA GLY A 838 16.59 7.65 -8.51
C GLY A 838 17.91 7.91 -7.79
N PHE A 839 18.69 8.90 -8.23
CA PHE A 839 19.92 9.30 -7.53
C PHE A 839 19.61 10.04 -6.22
N THR A 840 20.27 9.63 -5.14
CA THR A 840 20.32 10.43 -3.89
C THR A 840 21.55 11.33 -3.96
N LEU A 841 21.36 12.65 -3.91
CA LEU A 841 22.41 13.64 -4.18
C LEU A 841 22.63 14.59 -2.99
N ALA A 842 23.89 14.94 -2.72
CA ALA A 842 24.24 16.02 -1.80
C ALA A 842 25.52 16.73 -2.25
N ALA A 843 25.58 18.05 -2.10
CA ALA A 843 26.75 18.87 -2.44
C ALA A 843 27.14 19.82 -1.29
N SER A 844 28.43 20.14 -1.17
CA SER A 844 28.99 21.16 -0.27
C SER A 844 30.33 21.64 -0.81
N GLY A 845 30.39 22.91 -1.25
CA GLY A 845 31.49 23.40 -2.08
C GLY A 845 31.67 22.53 -3.34
N ASP A 846 32.91 22.26 -3.73
CA ASP A 846 33.24 21.41 -4.89
C ASP A 846 33.07 19.90 -4.63
N THR A 847 32.64 19.49 -3.43
CA THR A 847 32.42 18.07 -3.06
C THR A 847 30.97 17.69 -3.30
N ILE A 848 30.73 16.67 -4.14
CA ILE A 848 29.39 16.13 -4.41
C ILE A 848 29.39 14.61 -4.21
N TYR A 849 28.34 14.12 -3.55
CA TYR A 849 28.02 12.71 -3.39
C TYR A 849 26.81 12.32 -4.23
N ALA A 850 26.87 11.17 -4.88
CA ALA A 850 25.78 10.58 -5.64
C ALA A 850 25.63 9.09 -5.30
N GLY A 851 24.52 8.74 -4.64
CA GLY A 851 24.14 7.35 -4.35
C GLY A 851 23.23 6.79 -5.45
N LYS A 852 23.60 5.65 -6.05
CA LYS A 852 22.73 4.84 -6.91
C LYS A 852 21.71 4.06 -6.07
N ARG A 853 20.56 3.68 -6.66
CA ARG A 853 19.56 2.80 -6.02
C ARG A 853 20.15 1.52 -5.42
N GLU A 854 21.12 0.90 -6.09
CA GLU A 854 21.70 -0.40 -5.69
C GLU A 854 22.78 -0.31 -4.59
N GLY A 855 22.90 0.85 -3.93
CA GLY A 855 23.78 1.05 -2.78
C GLY A 855 25.19 1.59 -3.10
N ASN A 856 25.56 1.72 -4.38
CA ASN A 856 26.85 2.32 -4.76
C ASN A 856 26.90 3.81 -4.43
N LEU A 857 28.00 4.27 -3.81
CA LEU A 857 28.26 5.68 -3.54
C LEU A 857 29.43 6.20 -4.39
N PHE A 858 29.17 7.25 -5.15
CA PHE A 858 30.18 7.99 -5.92
C PHE A 858 30.46 9.36 -5.29
N ARG A 859 31.71 9.80 -5.37
CA ARG A 859 32.17 11.12 -4.91
C ARG A 859 32.97 11.87 -5.97
N SER A 860 32.55 13.10 -6.25
CA SER A 860 33.36 14.13 -6.92
C SER A 860 33.98 15.08 -5.88
N LEU A 861 35.15 15.63 -6.23
CA LEU A 861 35.87 16.66 -5.47
C LEU A 861 36.24 17.87 -6.35
N ASP A 862 35.64 17.96 -7.54
CA ASP A 862 36.02 18.86 -8.63
C ASP A 862 34.80 19.49 -9.32
N GLY A 863 33.72 19.70 -8.56
CA GLY A 863 32.50 20.32 -9.11
C GLY A 863 31.76 19.42 -10.13
N GLY A 864 31.94 18.10 -10.04
CA GLY A 864 31.22 17.08 -10.80
C GLY A 864 31.86 16.62 -12.11
N ASP A 865 33.10 17.01 -12.39
CA ASP A 865 33.81 16.66 -13.63
C ASP A 865 34.47 15.27 -13.58
N THR A 866 34.85 14.76 -12.40
CA THR A 866 35.25 13.36 -12.19
C THR A 866 34.57 12.73 -10.98
N TRP A 867 34.36 11.42 -11.04
CA TRP A 867 33.64 10.65 -10.03
C TRP A 867 34.43 9.41 -9.62
N ASN A 868 34.60 9.21 -8.32
CA ASN A 868 35.27 8.07 -7.73
C ASN A 868 34.22 7.20 -7.02
N ASP A 869 34.17 5.91 -7.34
CA ASP A 869 33.42 4.95 -6.52
C ASP A 869 34.11 4.81 -5.15
N ILE A 870 33.36 4.96 -4.07
CA ILE A 870 33.81 4.83 -2.69
C ILE A 870 32.98 3.80 -1.90
N THR A 871 32.22 2.94 -2.59
CA THR A 871 31.30 1.95 -1.99
C THR A 871 32.02 0.97 -1.07
N GLU A 872 33.26 0.57 -1.40
CA GLU A 872 34.07 -0.32 -0.55
C GLU A 872 34.55 0.34 0.76
N ASN A 873 34.50 1.67 0.87
CA ASN A 873 34.91 2.42 2.07
C ASN A 873 33.78 2.60 3.09
N LEU A 874 32.54 2.19 2.75
CA LEU A 874 31.36 2.43 3.58
C LEU A 874 31.34 1.54 4.82
N ALA A 875 30.80 2.05 5.93
CA ALA A 875 30.86 1.40 7.24
C ALA A 875 30.14 0.04 7.32
N PHE A 876 29.19 -0.21 6.41
CA PHE A 876 28.44 -1.45 6.26
C PHE A 876 27.76 -1.50 4.88
N PRO A 877 27.47 -2.69 4.32
CA PRO A 877 26.64 -2.85 3.12
C PRO A 877 25.15 -2.78 3.47
N PHE A 878 24.36 -2.09 2.64
CA PHE A 878 22.92 -1.83 2.84
C PHE A 878 22.14 -2.03 1.53
N GLY A 879 20.80 -1.97 1.57
CA GLY A 879 19.94 -2.21 0.42
C GLY A 879 19.68 -0.98 -0.45
N TYR A 880 19.53 0.20 0.15
CA TYR A 880 19.32 1.49 -0.55
C TYR A 880 19.64 2.69 0.36
N PHE A 881 19.91 3.84 -0.27
CA PHE A 881 20.03 5.13 0.42
C PHE A 881 18.65 5.68 0.77
N GLU A 882 18.52 6.26 1.97
CA GLU A 882 17.35 7.09 2.31
C GLU A 882 17.62 8.56 2.00
N GLU A 883 18.62 9.15 2.65
CA GLU A 883 19.05 10.54 2.49
C GLU A 883 20.58 10.66 2.63
N ILE A 884 21.19 11.62 1.93
CA ILE A 884 22.58 12.05 2.12
C ILE A 884 22.52 13.54 2.46
N VAL A 885 23.17 13.97 3.55
CA VAL A 885 23.15 15.37 4.01
C VAL A 885 24.50 15.81 4.56
N PHE A 886 24.76 17.12 4.54
CA PHE A 886 25.87 17.73 5.24
C PHE A 886 25.39 18.44 6.51
N ALA A 887 26.10 18.27 7.62
CA ALA A 887 26.00 19.14 8.80
C ALA A 887 27.37 19.77 9.06
N GLY A 888 27.49 21.06 8.77
CA GLY A 888 28.79 21.72 8.61
C GLY A 888 29.62 21.01 7.53
N SER A 889 30.88 20.67 7.86
CA SER A 889 31.78 19.92 6.98
C SER A 889 31.61 18.39 7.06
N THR A 890 30.71 17.87 7.91
CA THR A 890 30.54 16.41 8.09
C THR A 890 29.44 15.91 7.16
N VAL A 891 29.71 14.86 6.38
CA VAL A 891 28.70 14.17 5.58
C VAL A 891 28.08 13.02 6.39
N TYR A 892 26.77 12.87 6.26
CA TYR A 892 25.97 11.81 6.88
C TYR A 892 25.10 11.11 5.83
N ILE A 893 24.94 9.80 5.97
CA ILE A 893 24.15 8.95 5.09
C ILE A 893 23.22 8.08 5.93
N SER A 894 21.91 8.16 5.69
CA SER A 894 20.90 7.24 6.21
C SER A 894 20.57 6.15 5.19
N THR A 895 20.30 4.94 5.68
CA THR A 895 20.06 3.73 4.89
C THR A 895 19.06 2.81 5.59
N ASP A 896 18.56 1.79 4.89
CA ASP A 896 17.56 0.84 5.40
C ASP A 896 18.01 -0.05 6.59
N ILE A 897 19.30 0.03 6.99
CA ILE A 897 19.84 -0.68 8.17
C ILE A 897 20.55 0.20 9.21
N GLY A 898 20.71 1.51 8.97
CA GLY A 898 21.34 2.44 9.91
C GLY A 898 21.86 3.74 9.29
N VAL A 899 22.60 4.51 10.08
CA VAL A 899 23.23 5.78 9.64
C VAL A 899 24.75 5.70 9.79
N MET A 900 25.48 6.27 8.83
CA MET A 900 26.93 6.42 8.89
C MET A 900 27.35 7.88 8.63
N ARG A 901 28.54 8.26 9.10
CA ARG A 901 29.15 9.58 8.91
C ARG A 901 30.56 9.50 8.34
N SER A 902 31.04 10.61 7.76
CA SER A 902 32.45 10.82 7.49
C SER A 902 32.85 12.29 7.63
N LEU A 903 34.09 12.52 8.07
CA LEU A 903 34.70 13.85 8.22
C LEU A 903 35.57 14.25 7.01
N ASP A 904 36.02 13.27 6.23
CA ASP A 904 36.95 13.42 5.09
C ASP A 904 36.44 12.73 3.79
N GLY A 905 35.30 12.04 3.87
CA GLY A 905 34.72 11.21 2.81
C GLY A 905 35.51 9.95 2.46
N ALA A 906 36.57 9.63 3.23
CA ALA A 906 37.43 8.48 3.03
C ALA A 906 37.24 7.43 4.14
N VAL A 907 37.10 7.87 5.40
CA VAL A 907 36.82 6.99 6.55
C VAL A 907 35.36 7.14 6.96
N TRP A 908 34.59 6.06 6.87
CA TRP A 908 33.18 6.03 7.28
C TRP A 908 33.00 5.32 8.62
N GLN A 909 32.12 5.88 9.45
CA GLN A 909 31.85 5.40 10.80
C GLN A 909 30.33 5.22 10.99
N ALA A 910 29.92 4.07 11.52
CA ALA A 910 28.52 3.81 11.86
C ALA A 910 28.11 4.59 13.12
N LEU A 911 26.97 5.29 13.06
CA LEU A 911 26.35 5.87 14.25
C LEU A 911 25.57 4.80 15.02
N THR A 912 25.59 4.89 16.35
CA THR A 912 25.00 3.86 17.23
C THR A 912 24.05 4.43 18.28
N ASP A 913 23.25 3.56 18.91
CA ASP A 913 22.55 3.90 20.14
C ASP A 913 23.53 3.96 21.33
N THR A 914 23.06 4.34 22.52
CA THR A 914 23.88 4.38 23.74
C THR A 914 24.43 3.03 24.18
N ASP A 915 23.95 1.92 23.62
CA ASP A 915 24.42 0.56 23.91
C ASP A 915 25.39 0.05 22.82
N GLY A 916 25.76 0.89 21.83
CA GLY A 916 26.66 0.53 20.74
C GLY A 916 26.03 -0.31 19.62
N LYS A 917 24.70 -0.33 19.49
CA LYS A 917 23.98 -1.01 18.40
C LYS A 917 23.70 -0.05 17.24
N ALA A 918 23.63 -0.57 16.01
CA ALA A 918 23.17 0.23 14.87
C ALA A 918 21.76 0.77 15.12
N PHE A 919 21.59 2.10 15.02
CA PHE A 919 20.32 2.78 15.28
C PHE A 919 19.65 3.21 13.97
N LEU A 920 18.36 2.92 13.86
CA LEU A 920 17.53 3.29 12.71
C LEU A 920 16.75 4.57 13.02
N VAL A 921 16.91 5.55 12.14
CA VAL A 921 16.07 6.74 12.04
C VAL A 921 15.33 6.66 10.71
N ASP A 922 14.07 7.10 10.72
CA ASP A 922 13.20 7.08 9.54
C ASP A 922 13.49 8.32 8.63
N TRP A 923 13.95 9.47 9.18
CA TRP A 923 14.47 10.65 8.45
C TRP A 923 15.59 11.39 9.22
N ILE A 924 16.44 12.16 8.52
CA ILE A 924 17.50 13.01 9.12
C ILE A 924 17.43 14.48 8.69
N ALA A 925 17.88 15.39 9.56
CA ALA A 925 17.91 16.83 9.30
C ALA A 925 19.14 17.50 9.94
N PRO A 926 19.95 18.27 9.17
CA PRO A 926 21.00 19.11 9.74
C PRO A 926 20.43 20.42 10.28
N ASN A 927 21.00 20.92 11.37
CA ASN A 927 20.92 22.33 11.79
C ASN A 927 22.33 22.77 12.23
N GLY A 928 22.94 23.67 11.44
CA GLY A 928 24.35 24.02 11.55
C GLY A 928 25.25 22.79 11.44
N ALA A 929 26.16 22.63 12.41
CA ALA A 929 27.06 21.47 12.51
C ALA A 929 26.47 20.26 13.26
N THR A 930 25.17 20.27 13.59
CA THR A 930 24.50 19.20 14.35
C THR A 930 23.52 18.44 13.46
N LEU A 931 23.59 17.10 13.48
CA LEU A 931 22.57 16.24 12.86
C LEU A 931 21.49 15.84 13.88
N TYR A 932 20.25 15.90 13.43
CA TYR A 932 19.06 15.37 14.09
C TYR A 932 18.46 14.24 13.25
N GLY A 933 17.73 13.33 13.90
CA GLY A 933 17.06 12.23 13.23
C GLY A 933 15.81 11.82 13.99
N VAL A 934 14.73 11.54 13.26
CA VAL A 934 13.45 11.09 13.83
C VAL A 934 13.32 9.60 13.61
N SER A 935 12.84 8.89 14.62
CA SER A 935 12.39 7.50 14.48
C SER A 935 11.01 7.34 15.10
N GLY A 936 10.38 6.20 14.85
CA GLY A 936 9.15 5.78 15.53
C GLY A 936 9.22 5.66 17.06
N SER A 937 10.35 5.99 17.72
CA SER A 937 10.46 6.10 19.18
C SER A 937 10.80 7.52 19.69
N GLY A 938 10.89 8.51 18.80
CA GLY A 938 11.09 9.93 19.14
C GLY A 938 12.07 10.66 18.21
N VAL A 939 12.54 11.84 18.64
CA VAL A 939 13.62 12.58 17.92
C VAL A 939 14.92 12.53 18.70
N TYR A 940 16.01 12.33 17.97
CA TYR A 940 17.35 12.09 18.44
C TYR A 940 18.32 13.13 17.85
N GLN A 941 19.39 13.41 18.58
CA GLN A 941 20.49 14.29 18.18
C GLN A 941 21.80 13.49 18.21
N VAL A 942 22.67 13.68 17.22
CA VAL A 942 24.00 13.04 17.20
C VAL A 942 24.95 13.76 18.16
N SER A 943 25.57 13.01 19.05
CA SER A 943 26.70 13.47 19.86
C SER A 943 28.01 13.33 19.08
N THR A 944 28.55 14.43 18.58
CA THR A 944 29.80 14.45 17.77
C THR A 944 31.07 14.09 18.54
N GLN A 945 30.98 13.92 19.87
CA GLN A 945 32.07 13.44 20.74
C GLN A 945 32.07 11.92 20.93
N THR A 946 30.94 11.24 20.71
CA THR A 946 30.74 9.82 21.04
C THR A 946 30.14 9.00 19.90
N ASP A 947 29.72 9.64 18.81
CA ASP A 947 29.06 9.04 17.64
C ASP A 947 27.82 8.19 17.97
N THR A 948 27.17 8.60 19.06
CA THR A 948 25.92 8.02 19.56
C THR A 948 24.74 8.97 19.39
N TRP A 949 23.57 8.39 19.13
CA TRP A 949 22.29 9.05 19.15
C TRP A 949 21.81 9.25 20.59
N ARG A 950 21.50 10.51 20.95
CA ARG A 950 20.84 10.86 22.21
C ARG A 950 19.40 11.28 21.94
N GLN A 951 18.44 10.70 22.64
CA GLN A 951 17.04 11.14 22.55
C GLN A 951 16.87 12.55 23.14
N ILE A 952 16.12 13.39 22.45
CA ILE A 952 15.84 14.80 22.83
C ILE A 952 14.35 15.16 22.82
N ALA A 953 13.50 14.34 22.20
CA ALA A 953 12.04 14.46 22.24
C ALA A 953 11.40 13.07 22.38
N PRO A 954 10.22 12.96 23.04
CA PRO A 954 9.52 11.69 23.22
C PRO A 954 8.94 11.16 21.90
N GLU A 955 8.44 9.93 21.95
CA GLU A 955 7.76 9.24 20.85
C GLU A 955 6.71 10.12 20.16
N MET A 956 6.72 10.09 18.83
CA MET A 956 5.72 10.77 18.00
C MET A 956 4.46 9.91 17.90
N PRO A 957 3.24 10.45 18.11
CA PRO A 957 2.00 9.68 17.99
C PRO A 957 1.64 9.26 16.55
N TYR A 958 2.43 9.65 15.56
CA TYR A 958 2.20 9.41 14.13
C TYR A 958 3.50 9.12 13.40
N THR A 959 3.41 8.36 12.29
CA THR A 959 4.53 8.18 11.36
C THR A 959 4.95 9.55 10.79
N ALA A 960 6.23 9.88 10.95
CA ALA A 960 6.84 11.01 10.25
C ALA A 960 6.87 10.76 8.73
N THR A 961 7.17 11.81 7.97
CA THR A 961 7.46 11.79 6.52
C THR A 961 8.57 12.77 6.13
N SER A 962 8.95 13.66 7.04
CA SER A 962 10.05 14.61 6.91
C SER A 962 10.40 15.20 8.28
N LEU A 963 11.66 15.57 8.47
CA LEU A 963 12.15 16.26 9.66
C LEU A 963 12.77 17.60 9.25
N ALA A 964 12.47 18.66 9.99
CA ALA A 964 13.11 19.95 9.86
C ALA A 964 13.42 20.53 11.26
N VAL A 965 14.47 21.32 11.38
CA VAL A 965 14.90 21.89 12.67
C VAL A 965 15.29 23.35 12.47
N ASP A 966 14.67 24.24 13.25
CA ASP A 966 14.95 25.68 13.25
C ASP A 966 15.32 26.13 14.67
N GLY A 967 16.59 26.48 14.89
CA GLY A 967 17.12 26.80 16.22
C GLY A 967 16.88 25.68 17.23
N ASN A 968 16.02 25.95 18.23
CA ASN A 968 15.58 25.00 19.27
C ASN A 968 14.18 24.41 19.03
N THR A 969 13.60 24.59 17.85
CA THR A 969 12.29 24.02 17.48
C THR A 969 12.48 22.86 16.49
N LEU A 970 11.97 21.68 16.86
CA LEU A 970 11.89 20.53 15.96
C LEU A 970 10.53 20.59 15.24
N TYR A 971 10.50 20.31 13.94
CA TYR A 971 9.27 20.18 13.16
C TYR A 971 9.25 18.82 12.45
N VAL A 972 8.16 18.07 12.63
CA VAL A 972 7.96 16.76 12.01
C VAL A 972 6.76 16.86 11.07
N GLY A 973 7.00 16.70 9.78
CA GLY A 973 5.94 16.44 8.80
C GLY A 973 5.46 15.00 8.96
N THR A 974 4.17 14.76 8.78
CA THR A 974 3.57 13.42 8.91
C THR A 974 2.75 13.04 7.68
N GLU A 975 2.62 11.72 7.47
CA GLU A 975 1.50 11.18 6.72
C GLU A 975 0.22 11.54 7.50
N HIS A 976 -0.75 12.13 6.79
CA HIS A 976 -2.14 12.29 7.24
C HIS A 976 -2.44 13.18 8.46
N ASN A 977 -1.46 13.67 9.22
CA ASN A 977 -1.73 14.42 10.47
C ASN A 977 -1.10 15.83 10.47
N GLY A 978 -0.52 16.25 9.34
CA GLY A 978 0.04 17.59 9.16
C GLY A 978 1.45 17.72 9.71
N ILE A 979 1.74 18.89 10.30
CA ILE A 979 3.06 19.22 10.87
C ILE A 979 2.91 19.33 12.39
N PHE A 980 3.76 18.64 13.14
CA PHE A 980 3.91 18.80 14.58
C PHE A 980 5.18 19.57 14.88
N ARG A 981 5.16 20.39 15.93
CA ARG A 981 6.37 21.04 16.46
C ARG A 981 6.62 20.66 17.92
N PHE A 982 7.90 20.63 18.28
CA PHE A 982 8.37 20.43 19.65
C PHE A 982 9.37 21.53 19.97
N GLN A 983 9.07 22.33 20.99
CA GLN A 983 9.99 23.33 21.52
C GLN A 983 10.92 22.65 22.51
N ARG A 984 12.24 22.75 22.29
CA ARG A 984 13.23 22.34 23.29
C ARG A 984 13.45 23.47 24.29
N ASP A 985 13.61 23.09 25.56
CA ASP A 985 14.26 23.92 26.56
C ASP A 985 15.74 24.17 26.19
N ASN A 986 16.31 25.28 26.67
CA ASN A 986 17.66 25.75 26.35
C ASN A 986 18.76 25.08 27.19
#